data_AF-A0A962KFP4-F1
#
_entry.id   AF-A0A962KFP4-F1
#
_cell.length_a   1.000
_cell.length_b   1.000
_cell.length_c   1.000
_cell.angle_alpha   90.00
_cell.angle_beta   90.00
_cell.angle_gamma   90.00
#
_symmetry.space_group_name_H-M   'P 1'
#
loop_
_entity.id
_entity.type
_entity.pdbx_description
1 polymer ?
#
loop_
_entity_poly.entity_id
_entity_poly.type
_entity_poly.pdbx_seq_one_letter_code
_entity_poly.pdbx_strand_id
1 'polypeptide(L)'
;MSRTHLFCAALLLALVFVAYSPGFDGPLLFDDYSALRANPLLQIDGTVFDEWRTAALSSRSGPLRRPVAMFSFALNTVAAGGVSVFWIKLVNTLIHLATGALLYLLALPLFARLDPGADANKVRWLALLTAAIWLLHPLHVSTVLYAVQRMAQLAALFTVLGLLVYVRYRQRWARCGASLPEVLAAALWLLLLTAGAAYSKENGALLPGLILVVEVCFFRGAWAGRQVAALQRAGAALLALSGLALLLCMVAAPDFLSDRFHGREFTLHERVLTQARILWHYLWWLVLPDISAMGFQHDDIELSRGLLQPVSTLAAVVAWGAALAVAIALRRRYPLLLFALLFYLMGHSMESSVLPLELVYEHRNYLPSMGLCMLLASLLLAPLWRDGPRRYRGWLLAAGVPLLLSVLLLIRVDTWSDGLRLAGVNASNHPDSSRSSYFYANALLQRYRDSADAGLSRQEAADALLGARYYFEKMYDANPRDVAALVMLHSLDAQFAPNAPDARDWLAELEALLETRVLQASDINAMAALIDCVNAGGCAADRERILAMLDTLERRYPRNLQVLGWRYTYLLGQGAAPGQLDAILDRALAINPGQPEFLLRLIEQRGAVGDVGGMYAAAGQWLLHDTRRLRLGQIKALFSVPGAAQEGKP
;
A
#
# COMPACT_ATOMS: atom_id res chain seq x y z
N MET A 1 -33.00 13.33 12.35
CA MET A 1 -33.08 12.14 11.47
C MET A 1 -34.28 11.30 11.91
N SER A 2 -34.94 10.53 11.04
CA SER A 2 -35.95 9.58 11.51
C SER A 2 -35.26 8.45 12.27
N ARG A 3 -35.92 7.89 13.30
CA ARG A 3 -35.37 6.81 14.12
C ARG A 3 -34.95 5.59 13.26
N THR A 4 -35.70 5.29 12.21
CA THR A 4 -35.43 4.21 11.26
C THR A 4 -34.10 4.36 10.53
N HIS A 5 -33.75 5.54 10.03
CA HIS A 5 -32.49 5.74 9.29
C HIS A 5 -31.27 5.64 10.20
N LEU A 6 -31.37 6.16 11.42
CA LEU A 6 -30.31 6.01 12.43
C LEU A 6 -30.11 4.54 12.78
N PHE A 7 -31.21 3.80 12.98
CA PHE A 7 -31.15 2.36 13.23
C PHE A 7 -30.51 1.59 12.07
N CYS A 8 -30.91 1.85 10.81
CA CYS A 8 -30.33 1.16 9.66
C CYS A 8 -28.83 1.50 9.47
N ALA A 9 -28.44 2.76 9.71
CA ALA A 9 -27.04 3.16 9.67
C ALA A 9 -26.22 2.46 10.77
N ALA A 10 -26.74 2.42 12.00
CA ALA A 10 -26.07 1.73 13.10
C ALA A 10 -25.97 0.21 12.84
N LEU A 11 -27.03 -0.41 12.33
CA LEU A 11 -27.04 -1.82 11.95
C LEU A 11 -26.02 -2.11 10.85
N LEU A 12 -25.94 -1.27 9.81
CA LEU A 12 -24.92 -1.40 8.76
C LEU A 12 -23.50 -1.38 9.34
N LEU A 13 -23.19 -0.41 10.23
CA LEU A 13 -21.87 -0.33 10.86
C LEU A 13 -21.56 -1.57 11.71
N ALA A 14 -22.54 -2.07 12.46
CA ALA A 14 -22.40 -3.30 13.25
C ALA A 14 -22.16 -4.53 12.36
N LEU A 15 -22.91 -4.67 11.26
CA LEU A 15 -22.74 -5.77 10.32
C LEU A 15 -21.36 -5.75 9.66
N VAL A 16 -20.88 -4.57 9.24
CA VAL A 16 -19.54 -4.43 8.66
C VAL A 16 -18.47 -4.77 9.68
N PHE A 17 -18.62 -4.32 10.94
CA PHE A 17 -17.69 -4.67 12.01
C PHE A 17 -17.58 -6.18 12.20
N VAL A 18 -18.72 -6.87 12.31
CA VAL A 18 -18.78 -8.33 12.46
C VAL A 18 -18.22 -9.04 11.23
N ALA A 19 -18.48 -8.52 10.02
CA ALA A 19 -17.94 -9.12 8.79
C ALA A 19 -16.41 -9.07 8.72
N TYR A 20 -15.77 -8.05 9.29
CA TYR A 20 -14.30 -7.91 9.32
C TYR A 20 -13.63 -8.62 10.49
N SER A 21 -14.36 -8.96 11.56
CA SER A 21 -13.76 -9.50 12.79
C SER A 21 -12.97 -10.80 12.61
N PRO A 22 -13.34 -11.75 11.73
CA PRO A 22 -12.51 -12.93 11.50
C PRO A 22 -11.10 -12.59 10.97
N GLY A 23 -10.93 -11.43 10.33
CA GLY A 23 -9.67 -10.99 9.76
C GLY A 23 -8.68 -10.36 10.75
N PHE A 24 -9.05 -10.16 12.01
CA PHE A 24 -8.22 -9.42 12.98
C PHE A 24 -6.92 -10.15 13.34
N ASP A 25 -6.95 -11.48 13.37
CA ASP A 25 -5.78 -12.32 13.65
C ASP A 25 -5.02 -12.76 12.38
N GLY A 26 -5.46 -12.31 11.19
CA GLY A 26 -4.77 -12.65 9.95
C GLY A 26 -3.32 -12.15 9.93
N PRO A 27 -2.48 -12.64 9.01
CA PRO A 27 -1.04 -12.35 8.99
C PRO A 27 -0.71 -10.87 8.75
N LEU A 28 0.51 -10.48 9.12
CA LEU A 28 1.15 -9.28 8.59
C LEU A 28 1.69 -9.58 7.19
N LEU A 29 1.51 -8.64 6.26
CA LEU A 29 1.86 -8.82 4.85
C LEU A 29 2.93 -7.83 4.42
N PHE A 30 3.89 -8.27 3.60
CA PHE A 30 4.80 -7.40 2.86
C PHE A 30 5.39 -6.24 3.70
N ASP A 31 5.03 -4.99 3.41
CA ASP A 31 5.57 -3.80 4.09
C ASP A 31 5.17 -3.71 5.57
N ASP A 32 4.15 -4.47 6.01
CA ASP A 32 3.74 -4.54 7.42
C ASP A 32 4.92 -4.94 8.32
N TYR A 33 5.74 -5.90 7.87
CA TYR A 33 6.84 -6.40 8.68
C TYR A 33 7.87 -5.29 8.92
N SER A 34 8.34 -4.64 7.85
CA SER A 34 9.38 -3.60 7.94
C SER A 34 8.88 -2.31 8.61
N ALA A 35 7.60 -1.97 8.47
CA ALA A 35 7.03 -0.76 9.04
C ALA A 35 6.64 -0.92 10.51
N LEU A 36 6.23 -2.13 10.92
CA LEU A 36 5.69 -2.43 12.24
C LEU A 36 6.63 -3.32 13.07
N ARG A 37 6.66 -4.62 12.80
CA ARG A 37 7.33 -5.61 13.66
C ARG A 37 8.86 -5.43 13.68
N ALA A 38 9.49 -5.22 12.53
CA ALA A 38 10.93 -5.01 12.39
C ALA A 38 11.36 -3.55 12.50
N ASN A 39 10.45 -2.65 12.91
CA ASN A 39 10.77 -1.25 13.12
C ASN A 39 11.02 -0.96 14.60
N PRO A 40 12.28 -0.99 15.08
CA PRO A 40 12.57 -0.75 16.49
C PRO A 40 12.25 0.67 16.94
N LEU A 41 12.15 1.63 16.01
CA LEU A 41 11.81 3.02 16.34
C LEU A 41 10.31 3.22 16.63
N LEU A 42 9.47 2.24 16.27
CA LEU A 42 8.04 2.27 16.57
C LEU A 42 7.72 1.69 17.94
N GLN A 43 8.58 0.82 18.45
CA GLN A 43 8.41 0.09 19.71
C GLN A 43 8.85 0.96 20.89
N ILE A 44 7.97 1.89 21.28
CA ILE A 44 8.19 2.83 22.38
C ILE A 44 7.29 2.46 23.57
N ASP A 45 7.71 2.79 24.78
CA ASP A 45 6.88 2.59 25.99
C ASP A 45 5.91 3.75 26.25
N GLY A 46 6.12 4.89 25.57
CA GLY A 46 5.29 6.09 25.65
C GLY A 46 5.65 7.05 26.79
N THR A 47 6.65 6.73 27.61
CA THR A 47 7.07 7.52 28.77
C THR A 47 7.96 8.70 28.40
N VAL A 48 8.74 8.57 27.32
CA VAL A 48 9.68 9.59 26.85
C VAL A 48 9.09 10.37 25.68
N PHE A 49 8.97 11.70 25.83
CA PHE A 49 8.39 12.56 24.78
C PHE A 49 9.10 12.44 23.42
N ASP A 50 10.44 12.41 23.40
CA ASP A 50 11.21 12.37 22.14
C ASP A 50 11.04 11.05 21.38
N GLU A 51 10.66 9.97 22.06
CA GLU A 51 10.36 8.68 21.42
C GLU A 51 9.10 8.76 20.55
N TRP A 52 8.11 9.56 20.93
CA TRP A 52 6.93 9.81 20.09
C TRP A 52 7.29 10.50 18.77
N ARG A 53 8.19 11.49 18.82
CA ARG A 53 8.73 12.16 17.62
C ARG A 53 9.48 11.16 16.75
N THR A 54 10.30 10.32 17.36
CA THR A 54 11.09 9.29 16.67
C THR A 54 10.20 8.25 16.00
N ALA A 55 9.18 7.74 16.71
CA ALA A 55 8.22 6.80 16.20
C ALA A 55 7.39 7.38 15.04
N ALA A 56 6.92 8.62 15.18
CA ALA A 56 6.21 9.31 14.11
C ALA A 56 7.08 9.48 12.84
N LEU A 57 8.40 9.69 12.98
CA LEU A 57 9.30 9.89 11.84
C LEU A 57 10.05 8.63 11.40
N SER A 58 9.66 7.46 11.93
CA SER A 58 10.37 6.19 11.75
C SER A 58 10.20 5.56 10.37
N SER A 59 9.14 5.91 9.64
CA SER A 59 8.90 5.34 8.31
C SER A 59 9.95 5.77 7.31
N ARG A 60 10.36 4.81 6.48
CA ARG A 60 11.19 5.02 5.30
C ARG A 60 10.36 5.11 4.01
N SER A 61 9.03 5.01 4.12
CA SER A 61 8.12 5.07 2.98
C SER A 61 7.81 6.51 2.58
N GLY A 62 8.10 6.83 1.32
CA GLY A 62 7.76 8.10 0.70
C GLY A 62 8.52 9.31 1.26
N PRO A 63 8.44 10.47 0.57
CA PRO A 63 9.23 11.65 0.92
C PRO A 63 8.80 12.29 2.25
N LEU A 64 7.51 12.15 2.61
CA LEU A 64 6.94 12.76 3.80
C LEU A 64 7.04 11.88 5.05
N ARG A 65 7.47 10.62 4.94
CA ARG A 65 7.59 9.63 6.03
C ARG A 65 6.30 9.33 6.80
N ARG A 66 5.15 9.79 6.30
CA ARG A 66 3.80 9.43 6.79
C ARG A 66 3.61 9.56 8.32
N PRO A 67 3.98 10.70 8.94
CA PRO A 67 4.07 10.80 10.39
C PRO A 67 2.74 10.67 11.12
N VAL A 68 1.61 11.05 10.51
CA VAL A 68 0.29 10.90 11.13
C VAL A 68 -0.05 9.42 11.27
N ALA A 69 0.23 8.63 10.22
CA ALA A 69 -0.01 7.19 10.26
C ALA A 69 0.94 6.50 11.25
N MET A 70 2.23 6.82 11.22
CA MET A 70 3.19 6.23 12.15
C MET A 70 2.90 6.60 13.60
N PHE A 71 2.50 7.84 13.87
CA PHE A 71 2.04 8.25 15.19
C PHE A 71 0.82 7.43 15.65
N SER A 72 -0.14 7.17 14.76
CA SER A 72 -1.29 6.32 15.09
C SER A 72 -0.89 4.87 15.39
N PHE A 73 0.15 4.33 14.74
CA PHE A 73 0.69 3.01 15.05
C PHE A 73 1.46 3.01 16.38
N ALA A 74 2.22 4.08 16.67
CA ALA A 74 2.92 4.24 17.95
C ALA A 74 1.91 4.28 19.11
N LEU A 75 0.85 5.08 18.97
CA LEU A 75 -0.24 5.14 19.95
C LEU A 75 -0.87 3.77 20.18
N ASN A 76 -1.12 3.03 19.10
CA ASN A 76 -1.68 1.69 19.17
C ASN A 76 -0.73 0.70 19.86
N THR A 77 0.57 0.81 19.60
CA THR A 77 1.63 -0.04 20.16
C THR A 77 1.74 0.20 21.67
N VAL A 78 1.80 1.46 22.09
CA VAL A 78 1.84 1.85 23.51
C VAL A 78 0.58 1.36 24.23
N ALA A 79 -0.60 1.59 23.65
CA ALA A 79 -1.87 1.19 24.26
C ALA A 79 -2.03 -0.34 24.41
N ALA A 80 -1.43 -1.11 23.50
CA ALA A 80 -1.47 -2.57 23.52
C ALA A 80 -0.29 -3.22 24.27
N GLY A 81 0.68 -2.43 24.75
CA GLY A 81 1.92 -2.94 25.35
C GLY A 81 2.86 -3.64 24.35
N GLY A 82 2.76 -3.31 23.07
CA GLY A 82 3.55 -3.91 21.99
C GLY A 82 2.81 -3.95 20.64
N VAL A 83 3.47 -4.48 19.61
CA VAL A 83 2.90 -4.60 18.26
C VAL A 83 1.95 -5.80 18.22
N SER A 84 0.66 -5.56 18.46
CA SER A 84 -0.40 -6.56 18.36
C SER A 84 -1.17 -6.47 17.04
N VAL A 85 -1.17 -7.57 16.27
CA VAL A 85 -1.85 -7.64 14.96
C VAL A 85 -3.36 -7.43 15.11
N PHE A 86 -3.97 -8.12 16.08
CA PHE A 86 -5.38 -8.00 16.42
C PHE A 86 -5.79 -6.54 16.64
N TRP A 87 -5.13 -5.85 17.58
CA TRP A 87 -5.47 -4.47 17.93
C TRP A 87 -5.23 -3.51 16.77
N ILE A 88 -4.22 -3.76 15.94
CA ILE A 88 -3.93 -2.94 14.77
C ILE A 88 -5.05 -3.05 13.72
N LYS A 89 -5.49 -4.28 13.41
CA LYS A 89 -6.55 -4.52 12.43
C LYS A 89 -7.93 -4.12 12.95
N LEU A 90 -8.17 -4.23 14.25
CA LEU A 90 -9.36 -3.67 14.89
C LEU A 90 -9.45 -2.16 14.68
N VAL A 91 -8.37 -1.42 15.00
CA VAL A 91 -8.34 0.05 14.81
C VAL A 91 -8.51 0.42 13.34
N ASN A 92 -7.92 -0.34 12.41
CA ASN A 92 -8.16 -0.16 10.98
C ASN A 92 -9.66 -0.28 10.65
N THR A 93 -10.33 -1.34 11.11
CA THR A 93 -11.77 -1.51 10.89
C THR A 93 -12.57 -0.34 11.48
N LEU A 94 -12.21 0.17 12.66
CA LEU A 94 -12.87 1.35 13.24
C LEU A 94 -12.69 2.61 12.37
N ILE A 95 -11.50 2.81 11.78
CA ILE A 95 -11.25 3.91 10.84
C ILE A 95 -12.07 3.72 9.55
N HIS A 96 -12.22 2.49 9.07
CA HIS A 96 -13.08 2.17 7.92
C HIS A 96 -14.54 2.54 8.18
N LEU A 97 -15.09 2.14 9.33
CA LEU A 97 -16.44 2.49 9.76
C LEU A 97 -16.63 4.00 9.90
N ALA A 98 -15.66 4.71 10.51
CA ALA A 98 -15.68 6.16 10.64
C ALA A 98 -15.66 6.85 9.27
N THR A 99 -14.86 6.35 8.33
CA THR A 99 -14.78 6.88 6.97
C THR A 99 -16.10 6.67 6.21
N GLY A 100 -16.72 5.49 6.34
CA GLY A 100 -18.04 5.22 5.75
C GLY A 100 -19.16 6.08 6.35
N ALA A 101 -19.11 6.35 7.67
CA ALA A 101 -20.02 7.29 8.31
C ALA A 101 -19.83 8.73 7.79
N LEU A 102 -18.59 9.18 7.59
CA LEU A 102 -18.31 10.47 6.96
C LEU A 102 -18.79 10.52 5.50
N LEU A 103 -18.63 9.43 4.74
CA LEU A 103 -19.15 9.33 3.38
C LEU A 103 -20.67 9.47 3.34
N TYR A 104 -21.39 8.80 4.25
CA TYR A 104 -22.84 9.00 4.43
C TYR A 104 -23.18 10.47 4.69
N LEU A 105 -22.45 11.12 5.61
CA LEU A 105 -22.68 12.53 5.96
C LEU A 105 -22.34 13.50 4.82
N LEU A 106 -21.36 13.18 3.97
CA LEU A 106 -20.97 13.94 2.77
C LEU A 106 -21.98 13.74 1.64
N ALA A 107 -22.50 12.53 1.45
CA ALA A 107 -23.44 12.21 0.38
C ALA A 107 -24.78 12.95 0.56
N LEU A 108 -25.27 13.11 1.79
CA LEU A 108 -26.52 13.83 2.11
C LEU A 108 -26.61 15.23 1.45
N PRO A 109 -25.69 16.19 1.74
CA PRO A 109 -25.74 17.51 1.14
C PRO A 109 -25.49 17.52 -0.38
N LEU A 110 -24.73 16.56 -0.92
CA LEU A 110 -24.47 16.47 -2.35
C LEU A 110 -25.70 15.99 -3.12
N PHE A 111 -26.38 14.94 -2.67
CA PHE A 111 -27.64 14.47 -3.27
C PHE A 111 -28.75 15.53 -3.15
N ALA A 112 -28.88 16.19 -2.00
CA ALA A 112 -29.82 17.29 -1.83
C ALA A 112 -29.53 18.47 -2.79
N ARG A 113 -28.26 18.67 -3.17
CA ARG A 113 -27.88 19.73 -4.12
C ARG A 113 -28.22 19.39 -5.57
N LEU A 114 -28.24 18.10 -5.92
CA LEU A 114 -28.61 17.60 -7.24
C LEU A 114 -30.09 17.76 -7.55
N ASP A 115 -30.93 17.56 -6.53
CA ASP A 115 -32.38 17.62 -6.64
C ASP A 115 -32.94 18.38 -5.41
N PRO A 116 -32.97 19.74 -5.45
CA PRO A 116 -33.42 20.56 -4.32
C PRO A 116 -34.87 20.33 -3.91
N GLY A 117 -35.69 19.74 -4.79
CA GLY A 117 -37.08 19.35 -4.51
C GLY A 117 -37.24 17.89 -4.06
N ALA A 118 -36.14 17.12 -3.96
CA ALA A 118 -36.20 15.73 -3.54
C ALA A 118 -36.74 15.61 -2.11
N ASP A 119 -37.58 14.59 -1.90
CA ASP A 119 -37.96 14.18 -0.56
C ASP A 119 -36.73 13.84 0.30
N ALA A 120 -36.77 14.23 1.57
CA ALA A 120 -35.66 14.04 2.50
C ALA A 120 -35.36 12.55 2.75
N ASN A 121 -36.36 11.65 2.67
CA ASN A 121 -36.10 10.21 2.79
C ASN A 121 -35.41 9.66 1.54
N LYS A 122 -35.75 10.13 0.33
CA LYS A 122 -35.02 9.77 -0.91
C LYS A 122 -33.54 10.09 -0.79
N VAL A 123 -33.18 11.30 -0.34
CA VAL A 123 -31.79 11.71 -0.13
C VAL A 123 -31.07 10.83 0.90
N ARG A 124 -31.75 10.48 2.00
CA ARG A 124 -31.18 9.63 3.05
C ARG A 124 -30.92 8.21 2.58
N TRP A 125 -31.84 7.60 1.83
CA TRP A 125 -31.64 6.27 1.26
C TRP A 125 -30.52 6.25 0.22
N LEU A 126 -30.40 7.29 -0.62
CA LEU A 126 -29.27 7.43 -1.55
C LEU A 126 -27.93 7.50 -0.82
N ALA A 127 -27.85 8.32 0.24
CA ALA A 127 -26.65 8.43 1.05
C ALA A 127 -26.33 7.13 1.81
N LEU A 128 -27.34 6.46 2.38
CA LEU A 128 -27.16 5.21 3.11
C LEU A 128 -26.71 4.08 2.18
N LEU A 129 -27.32 3.95 0.99
CA LEU A 129 -26.91 2.96 0.00
C LEU A 129 -25.51 3.25 -0.55
N THR A 130 -25.14 4.52 -0.72
CA THR A 130 -23.76 4.90 -1.09
C THR A 130 -22.76 4.37 -0.06
N ALA A 131 -23.02 4.62 1.23
CA ALA A 131 -22.15 4.15 2.31
C ALA A 131 -22.16 2.63 2.43
N ALA A 132 -23.31 1.97 2.23
CA ALA A 132 -23.43 0.51 2.26
C ALA A 132 -22.62 -0.15 1.13
N ILE A 133 -22.77 0.31 -0.11
CA ILE A 133 -22.00 -0.21 -1.25
C ILE A 133 -20.50 -0.05 -0.99
N TRP A 134 -20.06 1.09 -0.46
CA TRP A 134 -18.65 1.33 -0.19
C TRP A 134 -18.13 0.49 0.99
N LEU A 135 -18.80 0.50 2.15
CA LEU A 135 -18.36 -0.24 3.35
C LEU A 135 -18.34 -1.75 3.15
N LEU A 136 -19.30 -2.29 2.38
CA LEU A 136 -19.41 -3.72 2.13
C LEU A 136 -18.56 -4.18 0.94
N HIS A 137 -17.87 -3.28 0.25
CA HIS A 137 -17.16 -3.64 -0.97
C HIS A 137 -15.95 -4.54 -0.69
N PRO A 138 -15.86 -5.76 -1.27
CA PRO A 138 -14.77 -6.70 -0.99
C PRO A 138 -13.39 -6.15 -1.36
N LEU A 139 -13.29 -5.30 -2.39
CA LEU A 139 -12.04 -4.64 -2.79
C LEU A 139 -11.37 -3.84 -1.65
N HIS A 140 -12.11 -3.43 -0.62
CA HIS A 140 -11.55 -2.67 0.50
C HIS A 140 -10.93 -3.55 1.59
N VAL A 141 -11.07 -4.87 1.51
CA VAL A 141 -10.39 -5.81 2.43
C VAL A 141 -8.89 -5.61 2.41
N SER A 142 -8.30 -5.37 1.23
CA SER A 142 -6.86 -5.12 1.09
C SER A 142 -6.41 -3.75 1.60
N THR A 143 -7.32 -2.85 1.96
CA THR A 143 -7.01 -1.61 2.69
C THR A 143 -7.21 -1.77 4.20
N VAL A 144 -8.21 -2.56 4.60
CA VAL A 144 -8.60 -2.74 6.01
C VAL A 144 -7.68 -3.74 6.72
N LEU A 145 -7.44 -4.90 6.10
CA LEU A 145 -6.67 -6.00 6.68
C LEU A 145 -5.18 -6.01 6.29
N TYR A 146 -4.76 -5.23 5.28
CA TYR A 146 -3.34 -4.92 5.07
C TYR A 146 -2.92 -3.80 6.04
N ALA A 147 -2.22 -4.15 7.12
CA ALA A 147 -2.16 -3.33 8.32
C ALA A 147 -1.65 -1.90 8.06
N VAL A 148 -0.54 -1.76 7.32
CA VAL A 148 0.08 -0.46 6.98
C VAL A 148 -0.79 0.43 6.10
N GLN A 149 -1.78 -0.13 5.39
CA GLN A 149 -2.72 0.68 4.62
C GLN A 149 -3.69 1.47 5.49
N ARG A 150 -3.56 1.43 6.83
CA ARG A 150 -4.02 2.51 7.73
C ARG A 150 -3.63 3.90 7.20
N MET A 151 -2.45 4.01 6.58
CA MET A 151 -1.99 5.22 5.88
C MET A 151 -3.01 5.72 4.85
N ALA A 152 -3.50 4.82 3.99
CA ALA A 152 -4.52 5.13 3.00
C ALA A 152 -5.89 5.42 3.65
N GLN A 153 -6.23 4.72 4.73
CA GLN A 153 -7.48 4.94 5.45
C GLN A 153 -7.54 6.31 6.12
N LEU A 154 -6.48 6.71 6.82
CA LEU A 154 -6.39 8.04 7.45
C LEU A 154 -6.34 9.15 6.40
N ALA A 155 -5.61 8.96 5.29
CA ALA A 155 -5.63 9.89 4.18
C ALA A 155 -7.05 10.09 3.61
N ALA A 156 -7.80 8.99 3.43
CA ALA A 156 -9.20 9.05 3.00
C ALA A 156 -10.11 9.70 4.06
N LEU A 157 -9.97 9.36 5.34
CA LEU A 157 -10.73 9.92 6.45
C LEU A 157 -10.60 11.46 6.48
N PHE A 158 -9.37 11.99 6.48
CA PHE A 158 -9.12 13.43 6.47
C PHE A 158 -9.60 14.09 5.17
N THR A 159 -9.47 13.40 4.04
CA THR A 159 -9.96 13.90 2.74
C THR A 159 -11.49 14.03 2.73
N VAL A 160 -12.23 13.00 3.14
CA VAL A 160 -13.69 13.02 3.19
C VAL A 160 -14.19 14.05 4.21
N LEU A 161 -13.51 14.16 5.37
CA LEU A 161 -13.79 15.21 6.34
C LEU A 161 -13.56 16.61 5.75
N GLY A 162 -12.47 16.81 5.00
CA GLY A 162 -12.17 18.05 4.29
C GLY A 162 -13.24 18.42 3.26
N LEU A 163 -13.69 17.44 2.47
CA LEU A 163 -14.79 17.63 1.53
C LEU A 163 -16.10 17.97 2.25
N LEU A 164 -16.40 17.32 3.38
CA LEU A 164 -17.58 17.61 4.17
C LEU A 164 -17.55 19.04 4.73
N VAL A 165 -16.42 19.46 5.31
CA VAL A 165 -16.22 20.84 5.80
C VAL A 165 -16.38 21.84 4.66
N TYR A 166 -15.73 21.60 3.51
CA TYR A 166 -15.86 22.45 2.33
C TYR A 166 -17.32 22.57 1.88
N VAL A 167 -18.03 21.45 1.70
CA VAL A 167 -19.42 21.45 1.24
C VAL A 167 -20.32 22.22 2.19
N ARG A 168 -20.12 22.12 3.52
CA ARG A 168 -20.92 22.86 4.51
C ARG A 168 -20.76 24.38 4.39
N TYR A 169 -19.52 24.88 4.33
CA TYR A 169 -19.26 26.30 4.08
C TYR A 169 -19.82 26.72 2.71
N ARG A 170 -19.53 25.93 1.68
CA ARG A 170 -19.87 26.25 0.30
C ARG A 170 -21.37 26.31 0.05
N GLN A 171 -22.18 25.49 0.73
CA GLN A 171 -23.65 25.56 0.70
C GLN A 171 -24.19 26.87 1.26
N ARG A 172 -23.60 27.38 2.35
CA ARG A 172 -23.95 28.69 2.92
C ARG A 172 -23.55 29.80 1.94
N TRP A 173 -22.34 29.76 1.41
CA TRP A 173 -21.85 30.78 0.47
C TRP A 173 -22.65 30.83 -0.83
N ALA A 174 -23.11 29.68 -1.31
CA ALA A 174 -24.00 29.61 -2.47
C ALA A 174 -25.32 30.38 -2.25
N ARG A 175 -25.83 30.44 -1.01
CA ARG A 175 -27.09 31.11 -0.66
C ARG A 175 -26.87 32.56 -0.26
N CYS A 176 -25.91 32.82 0.63
CA CYS A 176 -25.78 34.08 1.34
C CYS A 176 -24.47 34.84 1.03
N GLY A 177 -23.57 34.27 0.23
CA GLY A 177 -22.20 34.76 0.11
C GLY A 177 -21.36 34.40 1.34
N ALA A 178 -20.12 34.89 1.39
CA ALA A 178 -19.19 34.63 2.47
C ALA A 178 -18.65 35.93 3.07
N SER A 179 -18.46 35.96 4.37
CA SER A 179 -17.64 36.99 5.02
C SER A 179 -16.16 36.59 4.96
N LEU A 180 -15.24 37.57 5.02
CA LEU A 180 -13.80 37.29 5.02
C LEU A 180 -13.38 36.33 6.17
N PRO A 181 -13.85 36.49 7.43
CA PRO A 181 -13.54 35.55 8.50
C PRO A 181 -13.98 34.11 8.20
N GLU A 182 -15.12 33.90 7.55
CA GLU A 182 -15.58 32.56 7.17
C GLU A 182 -14.68 31.92 6.12
N VAL A 183 -14.23 32.69 5.13
CA VAL A 183 -13.31 32.20 4.10
C VAL A 183 -11.97 31.83 4.71
N LEU A 184 -11.44 32.67 5.61
CA LEU A 184 -10.19 32.39 6.31
C LEU A 184 -10.30 31.15 7.22
N ALA A 185 -11.40 31.02 7.97
CA ALA A 185 -11.65 29.84 8.79
C ALA A 185 -11.74 28.56 7.94
N ALA A 186 -12.48 28.61 6.82
CA ALA A 186 -12.55 27.49 5.90
C ALA A 186 -11.17 27.14 5.31
N ALA A 187 -10.38 28.14 4.89
CA ALA A 187 -9.04 27.93 4.36
C ALA A 187 -8.10 27.27 5.39
N LEU A 188 -8.13 27.71 6.65
CA LEU A 188 -7.33 27.13 7.74
C LEU A 188 -7.73 25.67 8.02
N TRP A 189 -9.04 25.39 8.10
CA TRP A 189 -9.52 24.01 8.27
C TRP A 189 -9.12 23.11 7.11
N LEU A 190 -9.25 23.59 5.87
CA LEU A 190 -8.90 22.81 4.69
C LEU A 190 -7.38 22.60 4.58
N LEU A 191 -6.57 23.58 4.98
CA LEU A 191 -5.11 23.42 5.08
C LEU A 191 -4.75 22.35 6.10
N LEU A 192 -5.34 22.40 7.30
CA LEU A 192 -5.12 21.43 8.37
C LEU A 192 -5.51 20.01 7.93
N LEU A 193 -6.68 19.85 7.30
CA LEU A 193 -7.17 18.55 6.83
C LEU A 193 -6.36 18.03 5.63
N THR A 194 -5.91 18.91 4.74
CA THR A 194 -4.99 18.54 3.65
C THR A 194 -3.64 18.08 4.22
N ALA A 195 -3.11 18.77 5.22
CA ALA A 195 -1.89 18.38 5.91
C ALA A 195 -2.06 17.02 6.62
N GLY A 196 -3.14 16.84 7.38
CA GLY A 196 -3.45 15.56 8.04
C GLY A 196 -3.56 14.40 7.05
N ALA A 197 -4.19 14.63 5.89
CA ALA A 197 -4.28 13.65 4.82
C ALA A 197 -2.91 13.35 4.19
N ALA A 198 -2.18 14.38 3.75
CA ALA A 198 -0.89 14.25 3.07
C ALA A 198 0.21 13.63 3.95
N TYR A 199 0.19 13.94 5.25
CA TYR A 199 1.08 13.34 6.24
C TYR A 199 0.61 11.96 6.72
N SER A 200 -0.57 11.48 6.31
CA SER A 200 -0.97 10.07 6.46
C SER A 200 -0.50 9.23 5.28
N LYS A 201 -0.69 9.74 4.05
CA LYS A 201 -0.20 9.18 2.78
C LYS A 201 -0.17 10.28 1.73
N GLU A 202 0.76 10.18 0.79
CA GLU A 202 1.01 11.24 -0.21
C GLU A 202 -0.23 11.59 -1.04
N ASN A 203 -1.08 10.60 -1.35
CA ASN A 203 -2.32 10.80 -2.11
C ASN A 203 -3.35 11.68 -1.38
N GLY A 204 -3.21 11.90 -0.07
CA GLY A 204 -4.01 12.87 0.68
C GLY A 204 -3.82 14.32 0.23
N ALA A 205 -2.71 14.63 -0.46
CA ALA A 205 -2.49 15.95 -1.07
C ALA A 205 -3.46 16.26 -2.22
N LEU A 206 -4.28 15.29 -2.65
CA LEU A 206 -5.29 15.46 -3.71
C LEU A 206 -6.58 16.13 -3.23
N LEU A 207 -6.77 16.38 -1.92
CA LEU A 207 -7.96 17.03 -1.38
C LEU A 207 -8.32 18.35 -2.10
N PRO A 208 -7.41 19.31 -2.35
CA PRO A 208 -7.71 20.51 -3.13
C PRO A 208 -8.23 20.21 -4.55
N GLY A 209 -7.69 19.19 -5.22
CA GLY A 209 -8.17 18.74 -6.52
C GLY A 209 -9.60 18.19 -6.44
N LEU A 210 -9.91 17.40 -5.42
CA LEU A 210 -11.26 16.86 -5.19
C LEU A 210 -12.27 17.96 -4.82
N ILE A 211 -11.84 19.02 -4.15
CA ILE A 211 -12.66 20.23 -3.91
C ILE A 211 -13.04 20.89 -5.24
N LEU A 212 -12.09 21.01 -6.18
CA LEU A 212 -12.37 21.54 -7.52
C LEU A 212 -13.37 20.66 -8.29
N VAL A 213 -13.26 19.34 -8.15
CA VAL A 213 -14.24 18.39 -8.73
C VAL A 213 -15.64 18.67 -8.17
N VAL A 214 -15.79 18.84 -6.85
CA VAL A 214 -17.07 19.20 -6.23
C VAL A 214 -17.59 20.55 -6.74
N GLU A 215 -16.73 21.58 -6.83
CA GLU A 215 -17.13 22.91 -7.32
C GLU A 215 -17.65 22.85 -8.75
N VAL A 216 -16.93 22.20 -9.67
CA VAL A 216 -17.28 22.09 -11.09
C VAL A 216 -18.55 21.26 -11.30
N CYS A 217 -18.76 20.21 -10.49
CA CYS A 217 -19.89 19.31 -10.69
C CYS A 217 -21.19 19.83 -10.06
N PHE A 218 -21.15 20.34 -8.83
CA PHE A 218 -22.35 20.65 -8.05
C PHE A 218 -22.65 22.15 -7.88
N PHE A 219 -21.64 23.00 -7.68
CA PHE A 219 -21.86 24.41 -7.31
C PHE A 219 -21.80 25.36 -8.50
N ARG A 220 -20.91 25.12 -9.46
CA ARG A 220 -20.84 25.80 -10.76
C ARG A 220 -20.81 27.33 -10.67
N GLY A 221 -20.12 27.88 -9.68
CA GLY A 221 -20.05 29.33 -9.48
C GLY A 221 -21.26 29.94 -8.77
N ALA A 222 -22.12 29.14 -8.14
CA ALA A 222 -23.22 29.65 -7.32
C ALA A 222 -22.69 30.48 -6.14
N TRP A 223 -23.06 31.75 -5.98
CA TRP A 223 -22.60 32.63 -4.91
C TRP A 223 -23.68 33.66 -4.58
N ALA A 224 -24.01 33.82 -3.28
CA ALA A 224 -25.02 34.77 -2.81
C ALA A 224 -26.35 34.72 -3.60
N GLY A 225 -26.84 33.50 -3.88
CA GLY A 225 -28.07 33.26 -4.62
C GLY A 225 -27.97 33.43 -6.14
N ARG A 226 -26.79 33.79 -6.68
CA ARG A 226 -26.57 34.06 -8.11
C ARG A 226 -25.57 33.08 -8.72
N GLN A 227 -25.57 32.97 -10.05
CA GLN A 227 -24.55 32.22 -10.79
C GLN A 227 -23.46 33.18 -11.27
N VAL A 228 -22.24 33.01 -10.77
CA VAL A 228 -21.09 33.85 -11.12
C VAL A 228 -20.20 33.14 -12.12
N ALA A 229 -20.28 33.56 -13.39
CA ALA A 229 -19.55 32.93 -14.49
C ALA A 229 -18.02 32.96 -14.32
N ALA A 230 -17.47 33.98 -13.66
CA ALA A 230 -16.04 34.06 -13.36
C ALA A 230 -15.59 32.92 -12.43
N LEU A 231 -16.34 32.63 -11.37
CA LEU A 231 -16.05 31.53 -10.44
C LEU A 231 -16.19 30.17 -11.14
N GLN A 232 -17.21 30.01 -11.98
CA GLN A 232 -17.38 28.80 -12.77
C GLN A 232 -16.19 28.54 -13.72
N ARG A 233 -15.76 29.57 -14.46
CA ARG A 233 -14.61 29.49 -15.37
C ARG A 233 -13.30 29.26 -14.60
N ALA A 234 -13.10 29.93 -13.47
CA ALA A 234 -11.93 29.74 -12.62
C ALA A 234 -11.85 28.31 -12.09
N GLY A 235 -12.96 27.74 -11.57
CA GLY A 235 -12.98 26.35 -11.11
C GLY A 235 -12.66 25.36 -12.22
N ALA A 236 -13.23 25.55 -13.42
CA ALA A 236 -12.92 24.70 -14.58
C ALA A 236 -11.46 24.86 -15.05
N ALA A 237 -10.94 26.09 -15.08
CA ALA A 237 -9.56 26.37 -15.48
C ALA A 237 -8.55 25.79 -14.48
N LEU A 238 -8.79 25.91 -13.17
CA LEU A 238 -7.94 25.33 -12.14
C LEU A 238 -7.93 23.79 -12.20
N LEU A 239 -9.10 23.18 -12.43
CA LEU A 239 -9.18 21.73 -12.61
C LEU A 239 -8.41 21.28 -13.87
N ALA A 240 -8.59 21.99 -14.99
CA ALA A 240 -7.83 21.72 -16.21
C ALA A 240 -6.32 21.92 -16.02
N LEU A 241 -5.92 22.97 -15.29
CA LEU A 241 -4.53 23.26 -14.96
C LEU A 241 -3.91 22.16 -14.09
N SER A 242 -4.67 21.59 -13.15
CA SER A 242 -4.18 20.47 -12.33
C SER A 242 -3.88 19.22 -13.18
N GLY A 243 -4.70 18.93 -14.20
CA GLY A 243 -4.42 17.88 -15.17
C GLY A 243 -3.25 18.22 -16.10
N LEU A 244 -3.17 19.48 -16.53
CA LEU A 244 -2.07 19.97 -17.38
C LEU A 244 -0.73 19.95 -16.64
N ALA A 245 -0.69 20.25 -15.34
CA ALA A 245 0.54 20.22 -14.54
C ALA A 245 1.19 18.81 -14.53
N LEU A 246 0.37 17.75 -14.49
CA LEU A 246 0.87 16.38 -14.60
C LEU A 246 1.52 16.12 -15.97
N LEU A 247 0.89 16.57 -17.05
CA LEU A 247 1.43 16.47 -18.41
C LEU A 247 2.71 17.30 -18.58
N LEU A 248 2.71 18.53 -18.08
CA LEU A 248 3.88 19.42 -18.12
C LEU A 248 5.05 18.85 -17.32
N CYS A 249 4.80 18.16 -16.20
CA CYS A 249 5.84 17.48 -15.44
C CYS A 249 6.55 16.39 -16.27
N MET A 250 5.81 15.66 -17.11
CA MET A 250 6.40 14.66 -18.02
C MET A 250 7.24 15.29 -19.13
N VAL A 251 6.79 16.44 -19.67
CA VAL A 251 7.48 17.12 -20.78
C VAL A 251 8.68 17.92 -20.30
N ALA A 252 8.60 18.55 -19.12
CA ALA A 252 9.63 19.45 -18.62
C ALA A 252 10.84 18.72 -18.00
N ALA A 253 10.68 17.48 -17.54
CA ALA A 253 11.73 16.73 -16.86
C ALA A 253 11.70 15.22 -17.17
N PRO A 254 11.73 14.80 -18.45
CA PRO A 254 11.60 13.41 -18.85
C PRO A 254 12.74 12.53 -18.31
N ASP A 255 13.98 13.01 -18.35
CA ASP A 255 15.16 12.25 -17.89
C ASP A 255 15.10 12.03 -16.36
N PHE A 256 14.80 13.09 -15.61
CA PHE A 256 14.67 13.03 -14.16
C PHE A 256 13.56 12.08 -13.69
N LEU A 257 12.48 11.93 -14.45
CA LEU A 257 11.44 10.96 -14.16
C LEU A 257 11.87 9.55 -14.56
N SER A 258 12.46 9.39 -15.74
CA SER A 258 12.88 8.10 -16.29
C SER A 258 13.98 7.44 -15.45
N ASP A 259 14.93 8.22 -14.93
CA ASP A 259 15.99 7.72 -14.05
C ASP A 259 15.45 7.10 -12.74
N ARG A 260 14.25 7.47 -12.31
CA ARG A 260 13.65 6.85 -11.11
C ARG A 260 13.08 5.45 -11.36
N PHE A 261 13.05 5.01 -12.60
CA PHE A 261 12.64 3.66 -12.98
C PHE A 261 13.84 2.70 -13.10
N HIS A 262 15.07 3.15 -12.86
CA HIS A 262 16.23 2.25 -12.74
C HIS A 262 15.95 1.18 -11.68
N GLY A 263 16.07 -0.10 -12.06
CA GLY A 263 15.76 -1.25 -11.21
C GLY A 263 14.29 -1.71 -11.21
N ARG A 264 13.41 -1.08 -12.01
CA ARG A 264 12.05 -1.56 -12.30
C ARG A 264 12.04 -2.45 -13.54
N GLU A 265 11.02 -3.30 -13.63
CA GLU A 265 10.78 -4.20 -14.77
C GLU A 265 10.06 -3.51 -15.94
N PHE A 266 9.67 -2.25 -15.75
CA PHE A 266 8.95 -1.44 -16.71
C PHE A 266 9.50 -0.01 -16.69
N THR A 267 9.40 0.65 -17.84
CA THR A 267 9.75 2.05 -18.05
C THR A 267 8.63 3.00 -17.63
N LEU A 268 8.94 4.30 -17.55
CA LEU A 268 7.94 5.35 -17.35
C LEU A 268 6.82 5.30 -18.40
N HIS A 269 7.20 5.12 -19.67
CA HIS A 269 6.25 5.08 -20.79
C HIS A 269 5.33 3.86 -20.69
N GLU A 270 5.90 2.66 -20.49
CA GLU A 270 5.13 1.43 -20.32
C GLU A 270 4.17 1.54 -19.14
N ARG A 271 4.62 2.13 -18.02
CA ARG A 271 3.77 2.38 -16.87
C ARG A 271 2.57 3.23 -17.26
N VAL A 272 2.77 4.42 -17.81
CA VAL A 272 1.67 5.37 -18.09
C VAL A 272 0.66 4.78 -19.07
N LEU A 273 1.13 4.08 -20.12
CA LEU A 273 0.25 3.39 -21.04
C LEU A 273 -0.55 2.26 -20.36
N THR A 274 0.13 1.46 -19.52
CA THR A 274 -0.53 0.37 -18.80
C THR A 274 -1.55 0.91 -17.80
N GLN A 275 -1.27 2.04 -17.15
CA GLN A 275 -2.22 2.69 -16.23
C GLN A 275 -3.54 3.07 -16.93
N ALA A 276 -3.52 3.42 -18.22
CA ALA A 276 -4.76 3.69 -18.96
C ALA A 276 -5.71 2.48 -18.98
N ARG A 277 -5.17 1.26 -19.07
CA ARG A 277 -5.94 0.00 -18.98
C ARG A 277 -6.28 -0.37 -17.55
N ILE A 278 -5.33 -0.23 -16.62
CA ILE A 278 -5.53 -0.58 -15.21
C ILE A 278 -6.68 0.21 -14.58
N LEU A 279 -6.84 1.49 -14.94
CA LEU A 279 -7.96 2.28 -14.44
C LEU A 279 -9.32 1.72 -14.90
N TRP A 280 -9.42 1.07 -16.06
CA TRP A 280 -10.64 0.35 -16.46
C TRP A 280 -10.79 -0.97 -15.70
N HIS A 281 -9.69 -1.67 -15.44
CA HIS A 281 -9.69 -2.89 -14.64
C HIS A 281 -10.18 -2.65 -13.20
N TYR A 282 -9.74 -1.56 -12.58
CA TYR A 282 -10.27 -1.09 -11.31
C TYR A 282 -11.76 -0.74 -11.35
N LEU A 283 -12.24 -0.10 -12.42
CA LEU A 283 -13.69 0.12 -12.59
C LEU A 283 -14.46 -1.19 -12.70
N TRP A 284 -13.91 -2.17 -13.41
CA TRP A 284 -14.48 -3.52 -13.50
C TRP A 284 -14.62 -4.13 -12.10
N TRP A 285 -13.55 -4.17 -11.30
CA TRP A 285 -13.59 -4.67 -9.93
C TRP A 285 -14.56 -3.93 -9.00
N LEU A 286 -14.82 -2.64 -9.25
CA LEU A 286 -15.76 -1.85 -8.45
C LEU A 286 -17.23 -2.05 -8.83
N VAL A 287 -17.53 -2.31 -10.11
CA VAL A 287 -18.91 -2.51 -10.58
C VAL A 287 -19.31 -3.99 -10.50
N LEU A 288 -18.37 -4.88 -10.81
CA LEU A 288 -18.53 -6.33 -10.79
C LEU A 288 -17.35 -6.91 -9.98
N PRO A 289 -17.51 -6.99 -8.64
CA PRO A 289 -16.44 -7.43 -7.75
C PRO A 289 -16.18 -8.93 -7.87
N ASP A 290 -15.47 -9.31 -8.92
CA ASP A 290 -14.98 -10.65 -9.15
C ASP A 290 -13.79 -10.94 -8.23
N ILE A 291 -14.05 -11.67 -7.14
CA ILE A 291 -13.03 -12.05 -6.17
C ILE A 291 -12.00 -13.05 -6.72
N SER A 292 -12.28 -13.70 -7.86
CA SER A 292 -11.34 -14.60 -8.54
C SER A 292 -10.32 -13.86 -9.40
N ALA A 293 -10.64 -12.64 -9.84
CA ALA A 293 -9.71 -11.76 -10.55
C ALA A 293 -8.92 -10.84 -9.61
N MET A 294 -9.05 -11.05 -8.30
CA MET A 294 -8.49 -10.20 -7.26
C MET A 294 -7.46 -10.98 -6.44
N GLY A 295 -6.56 -10.27 -5.77
CA GLY A 295 -5.44 -10.87 -5.06
C GLY A 295 -4.49 -9.83 -4.49
N PHE A 296 -3.43 -10.27 -3.81
CA PHE A 296 -2.40 -9.37 -3.29
C PHE A 296 -1.36 -8.99 -4.35
N GLN A 297 -0.95 -9.93 -5.19
CA GLN A 297 0.03 -9.73 -6.27
C GLN A 297 -0.67 -9.71 -7.64
N HIS A 298 -0.18 -8.87 -8.55
CA HIS A 298 -0.75 -8.59 -9.87
C HIS A 298 0.36 -8.34 -10.93
N ASP A 299 1.51 -9.00 -10.75
CA ASP A 299 2.68 -8.92 -11.64
C ASP A 299 2.50 -9.72 -12.96
N ASP A 300 1.39 -10.45 -13.08
CA ASP A 300 0.92 -11.15 -14.27
C ASP A 300 0.22 -10.23 -15.30
N ILE A 301 -0.01 -8.95 -14.96
CA ILE A 301 -0.62 -8.00 -15.88
C ILE A 301 0.33 -7.64 -17.02
N GLU A 302 -0.13 -7.89 -18.24
CA GLU A 302 0.61 -7.59 -19.47
C GLU A 302 0.93 -6.09 -19.61
N LEU A 303 2.22 -5.79 -19.71
CA LEU A 303 2.74 -4.44 -19.94
C LEU A 303 2.33 -3.88 -21.30
N SER A 304 1.97 -2.61 -21.32
CA SER A 304 1.66 -1.88 -22.55
C SER A 304 2.94 -1.26 -23.12
N ARG A 305 3.62 -2.00 -24.01
CA ARG A 305 4.86 -1.57 -24.68
C ARG A 305 4.63 -0.47 -25.72
N GLY A 306 3.40 -0.35 -26.20
CA GLY A 306 2.96 0.73 -27.09
C GLY A 306 1.43 0.80 -27.15
N LEU A 307 0.90 1.75 -27.93
CA LEU A 307 -0.56 1.92 -28.07
C LEU A 307 -1.26 0.70 -28.68
N LEU A 308 -0.57 -0.05 -29.54
CA LEU A 308 -1.10 -1.24 -30.22
C LEU A 308 -0.59 -2.55 -29.61
N GLN A 309 0.24 -2.49 -28.57
CA GLN A 309 0.87 -3.65 -27.93
C GLN A 309 0.63 -3.60 -26.42
N PRO A 310 -0.49 -4.18 -25.94
CA PRO A 310 -1.59 -4.75 -26.72
C PRO A 310 -2.57 -3.69 -27.25
N VAL A 311 -3.41 -4.06 -28.23
CA VAL A 311 -4.43 -3.17 -28.84
C VAL A 311 -5.45 -2.65 -27.83
N SER A 312 -5.64 -3.38 -26.73
CA SER A 312 -6.48 -2.93 -25.61
C SER A 312 -5.97 -1.61 -24.98
N THR A 313 -4.71 -1.24 -25.18
CA THR A 313 -4.15 0.05 -24.74
C THR A 313 -4.78 1.22 -25.49
N LEU A 314 -4.77 1.19 -26.83
CA LEU A 314 -5.43 2.22 -27.64
C LEU A 314 -6.93 2.26 -27.35
N ALA A 315 -7.58 1.09 -27.25
CA ALA A 315 -8.99 1.01 -26.91
C ALA A 315 -9.30 1.66 -25.54
N ALA A 316 -8.48 1.42 -24.52
CA ALA A 316 -8.61 2.03 -23.20
C ALA A 316 -8.46 3.55 -23.23
N VAL A 317 -7.48 4.07 -23.97
CA VAL A 317 -7.25 5.52 -24.13
C VAL A 317 -8.43 6.18 -24.84
N VAL A 318 -8.89 5.60 -25.95
CA VAL A 318 -10.06 6.10 -26.70
C VAL A 318 -11.32 6.04 -25.83
N ALA A 319 -11.51 4.96 -25.08
CA ALA A 319 -12.64 4.82 -24.17
C ALA A 319 -12.63 5.89 -23.08
N TRP A 320 -11.47 6.28 -22.53
CA TRP A 320 -11.40 7.38 -21.55
C TRP A 320 -11.78 8.72 -22.17
N GLY A 321 -11.28 9.00 -23.37
CA GLY A 321 -11.65 10.19 -24.14
C GLY A 321 -13.16 10.26 -24.39
N ALA A 322 -13.75 9.14 -24.84
CA ALA A 322 -15.19 9.04 -25.06
C ALA A 322 -16.00 9.18 -23.77
N ALA A 323 -15.62 8.50 -22.69
CA ALA A 323 -16.29 8.59 -21.40
C ALA A 323 -16.28 10.02 -20.84
N LEU A 324 -15.14 10.72 -20.94
CA LEU A 324 -15.03 12.10 -20.52
C LEU A 324 -15.86 13.05 -21.40
N ALA A 325 -15.83 12.87 -22.72
CA ALA A 325 -16.64 13.65 -23.65
C ALA A 325 -18.14 13.47 -23.37
N VAL A 326 -18.61 12.23 -23.16
CA VAL A 326 -20.00 11.92 -22.80
C VAL A 326 -20.36 12.55 -21.46
N ALA A 327 -19.52 12.40 -20.44
CA ALA A 327 -19.77 12.98 -19.12
C ALA A 327 -19.83 14.52 -19.15
N ILE A 328 -18.98 15.18 -19.95
CA ILE A 328 -18.99 16.63 -20.15
C ILE A 328 -20.23 17.07 -20.93
N ALA A 329 -20.57 16.38 -22.03
CA ALA A 329 -21.77 16.68 -22.83
C ALA A 329 -23.05 16.56 -21.99
N LEU A 330 -23.11 15.52 -21.15
CA LEU A 330 -24.25 15.23 -20.29
C LEU A 330 -24.20 15.97 -18.94
N ARG A 331 -23.18 16.79 -18.65
CA ARG A 331 -22.96 17.37 -17.32
C ARG A 331 -24.16 18.14 -16.75
N ARG A 332 -24.98 18.77 -17.60
CA ARG A 332 -26.18 19.49 -17.13
C ARG A 332 -27.32 18.56 -16.73
N ARG A 333 -27.46 17.42 -17.41
CA ARG A 333 -28.53 16.43 -17.19
C ARG A 333 -28.14 15.37 -16.17
N TYR A 334 -26.89 14.92 -16.19
CA TYR A 334 -26.32 13.89 -15.32
C TYR A 334 -25.03 14.38 -14.65
N PRO A 335 -25.11 15.41 -13.78
CA PRO A 335 -23.94 15.95 -13.05
C PRO A 335 -23.19 14.89 -12.23
N LEU A 336 -23.90 13.87 -11.72
CA LEU A 336 -23.31 12.81 -10.91
C LEU A 336 -22.40 11.88 -11.73
N LEU A 337 -22.68 11.69 -13.03
CA LEU A 337 -21.80 10.93 -13.93
C LEU A 337 -20.45 11.62 -14.08
N LEU A 338 -20.46 12.93 -14.32
CA LEU A 338 -19.24 13.73 -14.39
C LEU A 338 -18.50 13.74 -13.05
N PHE A 339 -19.22 13.88 -11.93
CA PHE A 339 -18.63 13.81 -10.61
C PHE A 339 -17.94 12.47 -10.36
N ALA A 340 -18.63 11.35 -10.59
CA ALA A 340 -18.07 10.02 -10.36
C ALA A 340 -16.79 9.80 -11.18
N LEU A 341 -16.82 10.17 -12.47
CA LEU A 341 -15.67 10.04 -13.36
C LEU A 341 -14.49 10.93 -12.94
N LEU A 342 -14.73 12.21 -12.67
CA LEU A 342 -13.66 13.13 -12.27
C LEU A 342 -13.11 12.83 -10.88
N PHE A 343 -13.96 12.41 -9.93
CA PHE A 343 -13.53 12.01 -8.59
C PHE A 343 -12.64 10.78 -8.66
N TYR A 344 -13.03 9.79 -9.47
CA TYR A 344 -12.26 8.58 -9.72
C TYR A 344 -10.89 8.88 -10.34
N LEU A 345 -10.86 9.63 -11.45
CA LEU A 345 -9.61 9.98 -12.13
C LEU A 345 -8.71 10.89 -11.28
N MET A 346 -9.28 11.87 -10.58
CA MET A 346 -8.53 12.74 -9.68
C MET A 346 -7.91 11.95 -8.52
N GLY A 347 -8.68 11.05 -7.90
CA GLY A 347 -8.22 10.22 -6.79
C GLY A 347 -7.09 9.25 -7.18
N HIS A 348 -7.06 8.80 -8.44
CA HIS A 348 -6.00 7.95 -8.98
C HIS A 348 -4.81 8.71 -9.57
N SER A 349 -4.89 10.04 -9.69
CA SER A 349 -3.92 10.85 -10.45
C SER A 349 -2.49 10.80 -9.90
N MET A 350 -2.33 10.50 -8.60
CA MET A 350 -1.01 10.35 -7.99
C MET A 350 -0.46 8.92 -8.07
N GLU A 351 -1.28 7.92 -7.76
CA GLU A 351 -0.82 6.52 -7.63
C GLU A 351 -0.83 5.77 -8.97
N SER A 352 -1.61 6.24 -9.96
CA SER A 352 -1.80 5.62 -11.28
C SER A 352 -1.28 6.52 -12.41
N SER A 353 -0.13 7.16 -12.18
CA SER A 353 0.52 8.07 -13.13
C SER A 353 2.04 7.82 -13.24
N VAL A 354 2.85 8.87 -13.16
CA VAL A 354 4.28 8.90 -13.49
C VAL A 354 5.20 8.42 -12.37
N LEU A 355 4.66 8.24 -11.17
CA LEU A 355 5.46 7.81 -10.01
C LEU A 355 5.84 6.32 -10.15
N PRO A 356 7.10 5.92 -9.89
CA PRO A 356 7.59 4.55 -10.08
C PRO A 356 7.10 3.61 -8.95
N LEU A 357 5.79 3.45 -8.84
CA LEU A 357 5.13 2.50 -7.94
C LEU A 357 4.85 1.18 -8.69
N GLU A 358 4.41 0.14 -7.99
CA GLU A 358 3.88 -1.06 -8.67
C GLU A 358 2.71 -0.70 -9.59
N LEU A 359 2.43 -1.53 -10.59
CA LEU A 359 1.39 -1.25 -11.57
C LEU A 359 0.01 -1.31 -10.92
N VAL A 360 -0.27 -2.37 -10.17
CA VAL A 360 -1.61 -2.65 -9.64
C VAL A 360 -1.57 -2.93 -8.16
N TYR A 361 -2.46 -2.26 -7.43
CA TYR A 361 -2.80 -2.56 -6.06
C TYR A 361 -4.24 -2.16 -5.79
N GLU A 362 -5.02 -3.11 -5.28
CA GLU A 362 -6.44 -2.93 -4.99
C GLU A 362 -6.73 -1.78 -4.03
N HIS A 363 -5.91 -1.62 -2.98
CA HIS A 363 -6.10 -0.62 -1.92
C HIS A 363 -6.06 0.83 -2.45
N ARG A 364 -5.54 1.07 -3.67
CA ARG A 364 -5.58 2.38 -4.35
C ARG A 364 -7.01 2.83 -4.67
N ASN A 365 -7.96 1.90 -4.74
CA ASN A 365 -9.36 2.21 -5.02
C ASN A 365 -10.15 2.70 -3.80
N TYR A 366 -9.55 2.71 -2.60
CA TYR A 366 -10.27 3.01 -1.36
C TYR A 366 -10.96 4.37 -1.35
N LEU A 367 -10.23 5.45 -1.67
CA LEU A 367 -10.82 6.79 -1.82
C LEU A 367 -11.52 6.97 -3.18
N PRO A 368 -10.89 6.65 -4.34
CA PRO A 368 -11.48 6.91 -5.66
C PRO A 368 -12.85 6.25 -5.91
N SER A 369 -13.14 5.11 -5.28
CA SER A 369 -14.41 4.38 -5.45
C SER A 369 -15.63 5.16 -4.97
N MET A 370 -15.48 6.10 -4.03
CA MET A 370 -16.61 6.77 -3.37
C MET A 370 -17.54 7.50 -4.37
N GLY A 371 -16.95 8.18 -5.38
CA GLY A 371 -17.72 8.86 -6.41
C GLY A 371 -18.56 7.88 -7.26
N LEU A 372 -17.99 6.72 -7.57
CA LEU A 372 -18.68 5.65 -8.30
C LEU A 372 -19.78 5.01 -7.44
N CYS A 373 -19.54 4.76 -6.15
CA CYS A 373 -20.56 4.26 -5.23
C CYS A 373 -21.78 5.18 -5.16
N MET A 374 -21.58 6.51 -5.19
CA MET A 374 -22.69 7.48 -5.28
C MET A 374 -23.48 7.34 -6.57
N LEU A 375 -22.79 7.18 -7.71
CA LEU A 375 -23.43 6.96 -9.01
C LEU A 375 -24.23 5.66 -9.00
N LEU A 376 -23.64 4.55 -8.56
CA LEU A 376 -24.29 3.25 -8.46
C LEU A 376 -25.52 3.30 -7.55
N ALA A 377 -25.43 3.90 -6.37
CA ALA A 377 -26.58 4.08 -5.48
C ALA A 377 -27.74 4.83 -6.16
N SER A 378 -27.42 5.86 -6.95
CA SER A 378 -28.43 6.61 -7.72
C SER A 378 -29.10 5.77 -8.81
N LEU A 379 -28.33 4.92 -9.50
CA LEU A 379 -28.83 4.04 -10.56
C LEU A 379 -29.70 2.91 -10.00
N LEU A 380 -29.29 2.31 -8.88
CA LEU A 380 -30.01 1.21 -8.24
C LEU A 380 -31.34 1.66 -7.64
N LEU A 381 -31.41 2.87 -7.08
CA LEU A 381 -32.65 3.43 -6.52
C LEU A 381 -33.51 4.12 -7.58
N ALA A 382 -32.99 4.46 -8.77
CA ALA A 382 -33.77 5.14 -9.82
C ALA A 382 -35.13 4.47 -10.14
N PRO A 383 -35.26 3.13 -10.23
CA PRO A 383 -36.53 2.47 -10.48
C PRO A 383 -37.56 2.59 -9.34
N LEU A 384 -37.12 2.82 -8.09
CA LEU A 384 -38.02 2.98 -6.94
C LEU A 384 -38.88 4.23 -7.02
N TRP A 385 -38.41 5.24 -7.76
CA TRP A 385 -39.06 6.54 -7.90
C TRP A 385 -39.92 6.60 -9.17
N ARG A 386 -40.19 5.46 -9.81
CA ARG A 386 -41.12 5.31 -10.92
C ARG A 386 -42.36 4.55 -10.48
N ASP A 387 -43.52 4.94 -11.00
CA ASP A 387 -44.77 4.24 -10.74
C ASP A 387 -44.83 2.87 -11.44
N GLY A 388 -45.57 1.93 -10.85
CA GLY A 388 -45.82 0.59 -11.41
C GLY A 388 -44.86 -0.53 -10.94
N PRO A 389 -44.89 -1.70 -11.59
CA PRO A 389 -44.20 -2.92 -11.13
C PRO A 389 -42.66 -2.79 -11.14
N ARG A 390 -42.11 -1.77 -11.81
CA ARG A 390 -40.67 -1.45 -11.80
C ARG A 390 -40.16 -1.05 -10.42
N ARG A 391 -41.04 -0.63 -9.51
CA ARG A 391 -40.71 -0.33 -8.11
C ARG A 391 -40.23 -1.57 -7.34
N TYR A 392 -40.80 -2.76 -7.58
CA TYR A 392 -40.33 -4.00 -6.93
C TYR A 392 -38.91 -4.36 -7.35
N ARG A 393 -38.54 -4.12 -8.62
CA ARG A 393 -37.16 -4.31 -9.11
C ARG A 393 -36.18 -3.37 -8.40
N GLY A 394 -36.58 -2.13 -8.12
CA GLY A 394 -35.74 -1.20 -7.38
C GLY A 394 -35.43 -1.67 -5.95
N TRP A 395 -36.40 -2.26 -5.25
CA TRP A 395 -36.18 -2.80 -3.91
C TRP A 395 -35.31 -4.05 -3.93
N LEU A 396 -35.54 -4.94 -4.90
CA LEU A 396 -34.71 -6.12 -5.11
C LEU A 396 -33.25 -5.73 -5.34
N LEU A 397 -32.99 -4.74 -6.19
CA LEU A 397 -31.63 -4.27 -6.48
C LEU A 397 -30.99 -3.55 -5.29
N ALA A 398 -31.74 -2.68 -4.61
CA ALA A 398 -31.25 -1.92 -3.47
C ALA A 398 -30.91 -2.79 -2.25
N ALA A 399 -31.56 -3.94 -2.09
CA ALA A 399 -31.24 -4.93 -1.05
C ALA A 399 -30.24 -5.99 -1.54
N GLY A 400 -30.40 -6.46 -2.77
CA GLY A 400 -29.61 -7.55 -3.35
C GLY A 400 -28.15 -7.20 -3.58
N VAL A 401 -27.85 -5.97 -4.02
CA VAL A 401 -26.45 -5.55 -4.23
C VAL A 401 -25.67 -5.51 -2.90
N PRO A 402 -26.13 -4.82 -1.83
CA PRO A 402 -25.47 -4.90 -0.53
C PRO A 402 -25.36 -6.32 0.00
N LEU A 403 -26.37 -7.18 -0.19
CA LEU A 403 -26.32 -8.57 0.24
C LEU A 403 -25.21 -9.35 -0.48
N LEU A 404 -25.12 -9.23 -1.81
CA LEU A 404 -24.05 -9.83 -2.61
C LEU A 404 -22.67 -9.34 -2.13
N LEU A 405 -22.53 -8.02 -1.95
CA LEU A 405 -21.28 -7.42 -1.46
C LEU A 405 -20.91 -7.98 -0.07
N SER A 406 -21.88 -8.13 0.84
CA SER A 406 -21.65 -8.75 2.16
C SER A 406 -21.14 -10.18 2.05
N VAL A 407 -21.73 -11.00 1.16
CA VAL A 407 -21.28 -12.39 0.95
C VAL A 407 -19.85 -12.42 0.42
N LEU A 408 -19.55 -11.62 -0.60
CA LEU A 408 -18.20 -11.53 -1.18
C LEU A 408 -17.19 -10.98 -0.17
N LEU A 409 -17.60 -10.02 0.66
CA LEU A 409 -16.79 -9.48 1.76
C LEU A 409 -16.44 -10.59 2.75
N LEU A 410 -17.42 -11.38 3.20
CA LEU A 410 -17.19 -12.46 4.16
C LEU A 410 -16.21 -13.51 3.61
N ILE A 411 -16.39 -13.96 2.37
CA ILE A 411 -15.47 -14.90 1.70
C ILE A 411 -14.05 -14.33 1.68
N ARG A 412 -13.93 -13.04 1.37
CA ARG A 412 -12.64 -12.40 1.23
C ARG A 412 -11.98 -12.11 2.57
N VAL A 413 -12.73 -11.74 3.60
CA VAL A 413 -12.20 -11.61 4.96
C VAL A 413 -11.70 -12.96 5.48
N ASP A 414 -12.45 -14.05 5.23
CA ASP A 414 -12.01 -15.42 5.54
C ASP A 414 -10.74 -15.80 4.76
N THR A 415 -10.60 -15.36 3.52
CA THR A 415 -9.35 -15.57 2.76
C THR A 415 -8.17 -14.84 3.43
N TRP A 416 -8.39 -13.61 3.91
CA TRP A 416 -7.36 -12.77 4.52
C TRP A 416 -7.09 -13.05 6.01
N SER A 417 -7.89 -13.92 6.65
CA SER A 417 -7.69 -14.31 8.04
C SER A 417 -6.61 -15.39 8.22
N ASP A 418 -6.18 -16.05 7.15
CA ASP A 418 -5.16 -17.10 7.19
C ASP A 418 -4.09 -16.90 6.10
N GLY A 419 -2.82 -17.01 6.46
CA GLY A 419 -1.71 -16.74 5.54
C GLY A 419 -1.54 -17.79 4.46
N LEU A 420 -1.76 -19.06 4.79
CA LEU A 420 -1.66 -20.15 3.81
C LEU A 420 -2.81 -20.09 2.80
N ARG A 421 -4.04 -19.87 3.29
CA ARG A 421 -5.23 -19.69 2.46
C ARG A 421 -5.08 -18.49 1.54
N LEU A 422 -4.66 -17.33 2.06
CA LEU A 422 -4.43 -16.14 1.24
C LEU A 422 -3.41 -16.41 0.14
N ALA A 423 -2.28 -17.04 0.47
CA ALA A 423 -1.24 -17.34 -0.50
C ALA A 423 -1.71 -18.33 -1.57
N GLY A 424 -2.44 -19.38 -1.17
CA GLY A 424 -3.02 -20.35 -2.10
C GLY A 424 -4.07 -19.74 -3.03
N VAL A 425 -4.98 -18.92 -2.50
CA VAL A 425 -5.97 -18.21 -3.32
C VAL A 425 -5.28 -17.26 -4.30
N ASN A 426 -4.27 -16.51 -3.88
CA ASN A 426 -3.50 -15.64 -4.78
C ASN A 426 -2.83 -16.44 -5.92
N ALA A 427 -2.18 -17.56 -5.61
CA ALA A 427 -1.56 -18.42 -6.62
C ALA A 427 -2.58 -19.10 -7.56
N SER A 428 -3.80 -19.32 -7.09
CA SER A 428 -4.90 -19.84 -7.93
C SER A 428 -5.53 -18.78 -8.83
N ASN A 429 -5.69 -17.56 -8.32
CA ASN A 429 -6.27 -16.42 -9.05
C ASN A 429 -5.27 -15.81 -10.04
N HIS A 430 -3.99 -15.83 -9.70
CA HIS A 430 -2.87 -15.32 -10.50
C HIS A 430 -1.84 -16.43 -10.76
N PRO A 431 -2.18 -17.46 -11.56
CA PRO A 431 -1.32 -18.60 -11.78
C PRO A 431 -0.01 -18.24 -12.48
N ASP A 432 0.01 -17.18 -13.27
CA ASP A 432 1.20 -16.73 -14.01
C ASP A 432 2.05 -15.71 -13.23
N SER A 433 1.63 -15.33 -12.02
CA SER A 433 2.42 -14.47 -11.13
C SER A 433 3.54 -15.28 -10.46
N SER A 434 4.78 -14.89 -10.76
CA SER A 434 5.96 -15.43 -10.07
C SER A 434 5.90 -15.09 -8.58
N ARG A 435 5.48 -13.88 -8.22
CA ARG A 435 5.36 -13.48 -6.81
C ARG A 435 4.30 -14.29 -6.07
N SER A 436 3.11 -14.51 -6.63
CA SER A 436 2.08 -15.35 -5.98
C SER A 436 2.57 -16.77 -5.76
N SER A 437 3.26 -17.34 -6.75
CA SER A 437 3.90 -18.66 -6.63
C SER A 437 4.94 -18.68 -5.50
N TYR A 438 5.81 -17.66 -5.43
CA TYR A 438 6.80 -17.51 -4.36
C TYR A 438 6.18 -17.44 -2.98
N PHE A 439 5.13 -16.61 -2.80
CA PHE A 439 4.47 -16.46 -1.50
C PHE A 439 3.77 -17.75 -1.08
N TYR A 440 3.14 -18.47 -2.01
CA TYR A 440 2.49 -19.74 -1.68
C TYR A 440 3.49 -20.84 -1.37
N ALA A 441 4.57 -20.95 -2.14
CA ALA A 441 5.66 -21.87 -1.86
C ALA A 441 6.25 -21.64 -0.46
N ASN A 442 6.51 -20.39 -0.08
CA ASN A 442 6.99 -20.06 1.26
C ASN A 442 5.97 -20.37 2.36
N ALA A 443 4.67 -20.13 2.13
CA ALA A 443 3.64 -20.50 3.09
C ALA A 443 3.56 -22.04 3.30
N LEU A 444 3.76 -22.82 2.24
CA LEU A 444 3.85 -24.27 2.30
C LEU A 444 5.12 -24.73 3.04
N LEU A 445 6.27 -24.10 2.79
CA LEU A 445 7.49 -24.38 3.56
C LEU A 445 7.33 -24.05 5.05
N GLN A 446 6.64 -22.95 5.37
CA GLN A 446 6.35 -22.62 6.76
C GLN A 446 5.45 -23.69 7.40
N ARG A 447 4.40 -24.13 6.69
CA ARG A 447 3.56 -25.25 7.15
C ARG A 447 4.35 -26.55 7.36
N TYR A 448 5.34 -26.83 6.51
CA TYR A 448 6.24 -27.97 6.68
C TYR A 448 7.11 -27.82 7.94
N ARG A 449 7.71 -26.64 8.17
CA ARG A 449 8.53 -26.36 9.36
C ARG A 449 7.73 -26.50 10.65
N ASP A 450 6.47 -26.06 10.63
CA ASP A 450 5.57 -26.11 11.78
C ASP A 450 4.89 -27.49 11.94
N SER A 451 5.22 -28.47 11.09
CA SER A 451 4.50 -29.76 11.03
C SER A 451 4.51 -30.56 12.33
N ALA A 452 5.64 -30.57 13.04
CA ALA A 452 5.77 -31.26 14.31
C ALA A 452 4.89 -30.63 15.40
N ASP A 453 4.92 -29.29 15.51
CA ASP A 453 4.17 -28.54 16.50
C ASP A 453 2.67 -28.52 16.20
N ALA A 454 2.30 -28.53 14.92
CA ALA A 454 0.92 -28.58 14.45
C ALA A 454 0.31 -29.99 14.42
N GLY A 455 1.08 -31.03 14.78
CA GLY A 455 0.61 -32.42 14.77
C GLY A 455 0.25 -32.96 13.38
N LEU A 456 0.88 -32.44 12.32
CA LEU A 456 0.63 -32.90 10.95
C LEU A 456 1.15 -34.32 10.75
N SER A 457 0.43 -35.10 9.95
CA SER A 457 0.90 -36.41 9.51
C SER A 457 2.15 -36.28 8.62
N ARG A 458 2.95 -37.35 8.55
CA ARG A 458 4.10 -37.40 7.63
C ARG A 458 3.71 -37.14 6.18
N GLN A 459 2.51 -37.57 5.78
CA GLN A 459 2.00 -37.35 4.43
C GLN A 459 1.71 -35.86 4.20
N GLU A 460 1.02 -35.18 5.12
CA GLU A 460 0.74 -33.75 4.99
C GLU A 460 2.02 -32.90 5.00
N ALA A 461 3.02 -33.28 5.79
CA ALA A 461 4.32 -32.62 5.77
C ALA A 461 5.01 -32.83 4.41
N ALA A 462 5.01 -34.06 3.87
CA ALA A 462 5.56 -34.34 2.55
C ALA A 462 4.83 -33.58 1.44
N ASP A 463 3.50 -33.51 1.49
CA ASP A 463 2.68 -32.79 0.51
C ASP A 463 2.99 -31.28 0.53
N ALA A 464 3.19 -30.70 1.72
CA ALA A 464 3.58 -29.29 1.86
C ALA A 464 4.97 -29.02 1.24
N LEU A 465 5.94 -29.91 1.48
CA LEU A 465 7.28 -29.78 0.91
C LEU A 465 7.29 -29.95 -0.61
N LEU A 466 6.59 -30.97 -1.13
CA LEU A 466 6.46 -31.22 -2.57
C LEU A 466 5.73 -30.08 -3.26
N GLY A 467 4.65 -29.57 -2.65
CA GLY A 467 3.92 -28.41 -3.14
C GLY A 467 4.81 -27.17 -3.21
N ALA A 468 5.61 -26.89 -2.17
CA ALA A 468 6.54 -25.76 -2.18
C ALA A 468 7.56 -25.86 -3.33
N ARG A 469 8.18 -27.03 -3.50
CA ARG A 469 9.13 -27.28 -4.59
C ARG A 469 8.47 -27.08 -5.95
N TYR A 470 7.27 -27.63 -6.16
CA TYR A 470 6.49 -27.47 -7.39
C TYR A 470 6.26 -26.00 -7.76
N TYR A 471 5.89 -25.15 -6.79
CA TYR A 471 5.67 -23.73 -7.08
C TYR A 471 6.96 -22.96 -7.38
N PHE A 472 8.10 -23.34 -6.79
CA PHE A 472 9.40 -22.77 -7.17
C PHE A 472 9.86 -23.24 -8.56
N GLU A 473 9.60 -24.51 -8.92
CA GLU A 473 9.83 -25.00 -10.29
C GLU A 473 8.95 -24.26 -11.28
N LYS A 474 7.67 -24.05 -10.96
CA LYS A 474 6.76 -23.27 -11.79
C LYS A 474 7.27 -21.84 -12.03
N MET A 475 7.81 -21.18 -11.00
CA MET A 475 8.44 -19.86 -11.16
C MET A 475 9.62 -19.92 -12.13
N TYR A 476 10.48 -20.93 -11.97
CA TYR A 476 11.63 -21.14 -12.84
C TYR A 476 11.21 -21.41 -14.29
N ASP A 477 10.22 -22.27 -14.51
CA ASP A 477 9.72 -22.61 -15.85
C ASP A 477 9.09 -21.40 -16.55
N ALA A 478 8.37 -20.55 -15.79
CA ALA A 478 7.81 -19.31 -16.30
C ALA A 478 8.90 -18.27 -16.62
N ASN A 479 9.94 -18.19 -15.80
CA ASN A 479 11.06 -17.29 -15.97
C ASN A 479 12.37 -17.90 -15.45
N PRO A 480 13.19 -18.53 -16.32
CA PRO A 480 14.47 -19.12 -15.92
C PRO A 480 15.49 -18.10 -15.41
N ARG A 481 15.19 -16.80 -15.55
CA ARG A 481 16.00 -15.69 -15.05
C ARG A 481 15.55 -15.18 -13.68
N ASP A 482 14.64 -15.87 -12.99
CA ASP A 482 14.21 -15.53 -11.64
C ASP A 482 15.21 -16.04 -10.59
N VAL A 483 15.94 -15.11 -9.96
CA VAL A 483 16.96 -15.44 -8.94
C VAL A 483 16.33 -16.10 -7.71
N ALA A 484 15.12 -15.72 -7.33
CA ALA A 484 14.46 -16.30 -6.16
C ALA A 484 14.11 -17.77 -6.41
N ALA A 485 13.64 -18.12 -7.61
CA ALA A 485 13.37 -19.50 -7.97
C ALA A 485 14.65 -20.37 -7.87
N LEU A 486 15.75 -19.92 -8.47
CA LEU A 486 17.04 -20.63 -8.44
C LEU A 486 17.56 -20.84 -7.02
N VAL A 487 17.56 -19.79 -6.20
CA VAL A 487 18.02 -19.87 -4.81
C VAL A 487 17.16 -20.83 -3.99
N MET A 488 15.83 -20.75 -4.13
CA MET A 488 14.93 -21.58 -3.33
C MET A 488 14.98 -23.05 -3.76
N LEU A 489 15.09 -23.35 -5.06
CA LEU A 489 15.27 -24.71 -5.56
C LEU A 489 16.61 -25.31 -5.10
N HIS A 490 17.70 -24.56 -5.20
CA HIS A 490 18.98 -24.96 -4.64
C HIS A 490 18.85 -25.31 -3.16
N SER A 491 18.20 -24.43 -2.40
CA SER A 491 18.06 -24.58 -0.95
C SER A 491 17.28 -25.85 -0.59
N LEU A 492 16.22 -26.18 -1.33
CA LEU A 492 15.40 -27.36 -1.08
C LEU A 492 16.11 -28.65 -1.49
N ASP A 493 16.71 -28.68 -2.69
CA ASP A 493 17.39 -29.86 -3.20
C ASP A 493 18.62 -30.19 -2.32
N ALA A 494 19.36 -29.18 -1.87
CA ALA A 494 20.48 -29.38 -0.94
C ALA A 494 20.05 -29.95 0.43
N GLN A 495 18.91 -29.52 0.96
CA GLN A 495 18.43 -29.95 2.28
C GLN A 495 17.75 -31.32 2.25
N PHE A 496 16.95 -31.58 1.22
CA PHE A 496 16.00 -32.71 1.23
C PHE A 496 16.29 -33.76 0.16
N ALA A 497 17.09 -33.45 -0.86
CA ALA A 497 17.40 -34.37 -1.95
C ALA A 497 18.88 -34.29 -2.43
N PRO A 498 19.88 -34.29 -1.53
CA PRO A 498 21.28 -34.02 -1.88
C PRO A 498 21.91 -35.05 -2.84
N ASN A 499 21.34 -36.25 -2.94
CA ASN A 499 21.83 -37.35 -3.78
C ASN A 499 20.84 -37.71 -4.90
N ALA A 500 19.98 -36.78 -5.33
CA ALA A 500 19.06 -37.05 -6.43
C ALA A 500 19.87 -37.36 -7.72
N PRO A 501 19.60 -38.48 -8.41
CA PRO A 501 20.43 -38.97 -9.52
C PRO A 501 20.47 -38.04 -10.75
N ASP A 502 19.56 -37.07 -10.84
CA ASP A 502 19.50 -36.02 -11.88
C ASP A 502 19.43 -34.60 -11.25
N ALA A 503 20.10 -34.40 -10.10
CA ALA A 503 20.11 -33.11 -9.42
C ALA A 503 20.71 -32.01 -10.32
N ARG A 504 19.88 -31.01 -10.65
CA ARG A 504 20.29 -29.88 -11.47
C ARG A 504 21.18 -28.94 -10.66
N ASP A 505 22.28 -28.45 -11.25
CA ASP A 505 23.14 -27.47 -10.58
C ASP A 505 22.55 -26.05 -10.69
N TRP A 506 21.61 -25.76 -9.79
CA TRP A 506 20.96 -24.46 -9.68
C TRP A 506 21.95 -23.32 -9.38
N LEU A 507 23.07 -23.59 -8.70
CA LEU A 507 24.09 -22.57 -8.42
C LEU A 507 24.83 -22.17 -9.70
N ALA A 508 25.09 -23.11 -10.61
CA ALA A 508 25.77 -22.80 -11.88
C ALA A 508 24.90 -21.89 -12.76
N GLU A 509 23.59 -22.13 -12.77
CA GLU A 509 22.64 -21.25 -13.47
C GLU A 509 22.56 -19.87 -12.83
N LEU A 510 22.57 -19.81 -11.49
CA LEU A 510 22.58 -18.55 -10.77
C LEU A 510 23.86 -17.75 -11.05
N GLU A 511 25.03 -18.39 -11.05
CA GLU A 511 26.32 -17.78 -11.41
C GLU A 511 26.27 -17.14 -12.80
N ALA A 512 25.88 -17.92 -13.83
CA ALA A 512 25.76 -17.43 -15.20
C ALA A 512 24.75 -16.28 -15.35
N LEU A 513 23.67 -16.34 -14.57
CA LEU A 513 22.65 -15.29 -14.57
C LEU A 513 23.17 -13.98 -13.95
N LEU A 514 23.88 -14.06 -12.82
CA LEU A 514 24.43 -12.91 -12.10
C LEU A 514 25.58 -12.22 -12.86
N GLU A 515 26.15 -12.84 -13.89
CA GLU A 515 27.10 -12.18 -14.79
C GLU A 515 26.42 -11.23 -15.77
N THR A 516 25.22 -11.55 -16.23
CA THR A 516 24.57 -10.86 -17.35
C THR A 516 23.37 -10.00 -16.95
N ARG A 517 22.54 -10.46 -16.01
CA ARG A 517 21.28 -9.79 -15.62
C ARG A 517 21.52 -8.60 -14.69
N VAL A 518 20.73 -7.53 -14.84
CA VAL A 518 20.75 -6.43 -13.87
C VAL A 518 20.00 -6.85 -12.60
N LEU A 519 20.62 -6.62 -11.43
CA LEU A 519 19.97 -6.89 -10.14
C LEU A 519 18.66 -6.11 -9.98
N GLN A 520 17.61 -6.83 -9.64
CA GLN A 520 16.31 -6.31 -9.27
C GLN A 520 16.12 -6.27 -7.75
N ALA A 521 15.07 -5.60 -7.29
CA ALA A 521 14.74 -5.51 -5.87
C ALA A 521 14.40 -6.89 -5.24
N SER A 522 13.79 -7.80 -6.00
CA SER A 522 13.47 -9.16 -5.56
C SER A 522 14.73 -10.02 -5.33
N ASP A 523 15.73 -9.84 -6.19
CA ASP A 523 17.02 -10.56 -6.10
C ASP A 523 17.71 -10.28 -4.76
N ILE A 524 17.46 -9.12 -4.15
CA ILE A 524 18.09 -8.72 -2.88
C ILE A 524 17.74 -9.71 -1.77
N ASN A 525 16.45 -10.04 -1.64
CA ASN A 525 15.97 -10.95 -0.60
C ASN A 525 16.39 -12.39 -0.89
N ALA A 526 16.42 -12.79 -2.16
CA ALA A 526 16.86 -14.11 -2.57
C ALA A 526 18.35 -14.33 -2.26
N MET A 527 19.23 -13.37 -2.59
CA MET A 527 20.65 -13.48 -2.27
C MET A 527 20.92 -13.50 -0.76
N ALA A 528 20.16 -12.71 0.02
CA ALA A 528 20.24 -12.79 1.48
C ALA A 528 19.84 -14.18 2.00
N ALA A 529 18.73 -14.75 1.49
CA ALA A 529 18.28 -16.09 1.86
C ALA A 529 19.31 -17.18 1.53
N LEU A 530 20.00 -17.08 0.37
CA LEU A 530 21.08 -18.00 0.02
C LEU A 530 22.22 -17.94 1.05
N ILE A 531 22.69 -16.73 1.36
CA ILE A 531 23.82 -16.51 2.28
C ILE A 531 23.48 -17.00 3.68
N ASP A 532 22.28 -16.69 4.17
CA ASP A 532 21.80 -17.13 5.48
C ASP A 532 21.70 -18.65 5.52
N CYS A 533 21.22 -19.29 4.45
CA CYS A 533 21.12 -20.75 4.36
C CYS A 533 22.50 -21.43 4.38
N VAL A 534 23.48 -20.90 3.64
CA VAL A 534 24.85 -21.43 3.62
C VAL A 534 25.51 -21.26 4.99
N ASN A 535 25.39 -20.10 5.61
CA ASN A 535 25.96 -19.83 6.94
C ASN A 535 25.32 -20.68 8.04
N ALA A 536 24.04 -21.01 7.92
CA ALA A 536 23.36 -21.91 8.85
C ALA A 536 23.73 -23.39 8.62
N GLY A 537 24.54 -23.71 7.60
CA GLY A 537 24.86 -25.09 7.21
C GLY A 537 23.68 -25.83 6.56
N GLY A 538 22.61 -25.12 6.21
CA GLY A 538 21.43 -25.69 5.57
C GLY A 538 21.58 -25.87 4.07
N CYS A 539 22.39 -25.06 3.41
CA CYS A 539 22.64 -25.17 1.96
C CYS A 539 24.08 -25.62 1.69
N ALA A 540 24.24 -26.73 0.98
CA ALA A 540 25.55 -27.18 0.51
C ALA A 540 26.00 -26.30 -0.66
N ALA A 541 26.96 -25.41 -0.41
CA ALA A 541 27.60 -24.60 -1.44
C ALA A 541 29.11 -24.60 -1.21
N ASP A 542 29.87 -24.72 -2.30
CA ASP A 542 31.31 -24.54 -2.26
C ASP A 542 31.64 -23.08 -1.91
N ARG A 543 32.53 -22.90 -0.93
CA ARG A 543 33.00 -21.59 -0.48
C ARG A 543 33.57 -20.77 -1.63
N GLU A 544 34.33 -21.40 -2.52
CA GLU A 544 34.95 -20.71 -3.66
C GLU A 544 33.89 -20.15 -4.61
N ARG A 545 32.82 -20.91 -4.84
CA ARG A 545 31.69 -20.51 -5.70
C ARG A 545 30.96 -19.28 -5.15
N ILE A 546 30.58 -19.30 -3.86
CA ILE A 546 29.89 -18.17 -3.23
C ILE A 546 30.76 -16.90 -3.27
N LEU A 547 32.06 -17.02 -3.00
CA LEU A 547 32.99 -15.90 -3.07
C LEU A 547 33.13 -15.37 -4.51
N ALA A 548 33.20 -16.24 -5.52
CA ALA A 548 33.27 -15.85 -6.92
C ALA A 548 32.01 -15.10 -7.39
N MET A 549 30.82 -15.51 -6.92
CA MET A 549 29.57 -14.80 -7.16
C MET A 549 29.59 -13.39 -6.55
N LEU A 550 29.99 -13.28 -5.28
CA LEU A 550 30.10 -12.00 -4.59
C LEU A 550 31.13 -11.07 -5.25
N ASP A 551 32.28 -11.60 -5.67
CA ASP A 551 33.29 -10.84 -6.42
C ASP A 551 32.75 -10.34 -7.76
N THR A 552 31.96 -11.15 -8.46
CA THR A 552 31.27 -10.74 -9.70
C THR A 552 30.28 -9.62 -9.44
N LEU A 553 29.45 -9.74 -8.41
CA LEU A 553 28.49 -8.69 -8.04
C LEU A 553 29.19 -7.41 -7.61
N GLU A 554 30.28 -7.48 -6.87
CA GLU A 554 31.04 -6.29 -6.48
C GLU A 554 31.72 -5.61 -7.66
N ARG A 555 32.23 -6.36 -8.63
CA ARG A 555 32.78 -5.79 -9.87
C ARG A 555 31.71 -5.07 -10.68
N ARG A 556 30.51 -5.65 -10.77
CA ARG A 556 29.38 -5.06 -11.51
C ARG A 556 28.73 -3.89 -10.75
N TYR A 557 28.76 -3.93 -9.42
CA TYR A 557 28.09 -2.97 -8.55
C TYR A 557 29.01 -2.44 -7.43
N PRO A 558 30.14 -1.79 -7.76
CA PRO A 558 31.21 -1.49 -6.80
C PRO A 558 30.82 -0.52 -5.69
N ARG A 559 29.72 0.21 -5.86
CA ARG A 559 29.14 1.17 -4.88
C ARG A 559 27.83 0.69 -4.26
N ASN A 560 27.40 -0.55 -4.53
CA ASN A 560 26.15 -1.06 -3.98
C ASN A 560 26.36 -1.63 -2.57
N LEU A 561 25.79 -0.95 -1.59
CA LEU A 561 25.91 -1.31 -0.18
C LEU A 561 25.27 -2.67 0.17
N GLN A 562 24.25 -3.12 -0.57
CA GLN A 562 23.63 -4.43 -0.32
C GLN A 562 24.58 -5.57 -0.65
N VAL A 563 25.33 -5.45 -1.75
CA VAL A 563 26.34 -6.43 -2.16
C VAL A 563 27.47 -6.52 -1.13
N LEU A 564 27.93 -5.38 -0.61
CA LEU A 564 28.91 -5.35 0.48
C LEU A 564 28.34 -5.95 1.77
N GLY A 565 27.07 -5.68 2.06
CA GLY A 565 26.35 -6.24 3.19
C GLY A 565 26.28 -7.76 3.14
N TRP A 566 26.02 -8.34 1.97
CA TRP A 566 26.05 -9.78 1.72
C TRP A 566 27.40 -10.41 1.97
N ARG A 567 28.49 -9.81 1.45
CA ARG A 567 29.83 -10.32 1.71
C ARG A 567 30.19 -10.24 3.19
N TYR A 568 29.84 -9.15 3.86
CA TYR A 568 30.03 -9.01 5.29
C TYR A 568 29.31 -10.15 6.05
N THR A 569 28.03 -10.36 5.77
CA THR A 569 27.22 -11.40 6.43
C THR A 569 27.77 -12.80 6.16
N TYR A 570 28.17 -13.08 4.92
CA TYR A 570 28.80 -14.34 4.56
C TYR A 570 30.10 -14.57 5.35
N LEU A 571 31.05 -13.64 5.27
CA LEU A 571 32.34 -13.76 5.97
C LEU A 571 32.20 -13.84 7.48
N LEU A 572 31.24 -13.11 8.06
CA LEU A 572 30.93 -13.19 9.49
C LEU A 572 30.48 -14.60 9.87
N GLY A 573 29.56 -15.20 9.11
CA GLY A 573 29.11 -16.58 9.35
C GLY A 573 30.20 -17.64 9.15
N GLN A 574 31.21 -17.35 8.32
CA GLN A 574 32.39 -18.20 8.13
C GLN A 574 33.51 -17.97 9.18
N GLY A 575 33.30 -17.09 10.17
CA GLY A 575 34.30 -16.82 11.21
C GLY A 575 35.54 -16.06 10.70
N ALA A 576 35.37 -15.17 9.71
CA ALA A 576 36.47 -14.37 9.17
C ALA A 576 37.15 -13.49 10.24
N ALA A 577 38.44 -13.22 10.02
CA ALA A 577 39.23 -12.42 10.96
C ALA A 577 38.69 -10.97 11.05
N PRO A 578 38.76 -10.31 12.22
CA PRO A 578 38.23 -8.96 12.41
C PRO A 578 38.71 -7.93 11.38
N GLY A 579 39.97 -8.00 10.96
CA GLY A 579 40.53 -7.11 9.94
C GLY A 579 39.92 -7.26 8.54
N GLN A 580 39.43 -8.47 8.17
CA GLN A 580 38.74 -8.68 6.91
C GLN A 580 37.33 -8.07 6.94
N LEU A 581 36.65 -8.16 8.08
CA LEU A 581 35.35 -7.55 8.29
C LEU A 581 35.47 -6.01 8.28
N ASP A 582 36.50 -5.47 8.94
CA ASP A 582 36.80 -4.03 8.96
C ASP A 582 37.00 -3.46 7.57
N ALA A 583 37.76 -4.13 6.71
CA ALA A 583 37.99 -3.67 5.35
C ALA A 583 36.68 -3.49 4.56
N ILE A 584 35.67 -4.35 4.81
CA ILE A 584 34.35 -4.23 4.17
C ILE A 584 33.57 -3.07 4.78
N LEU A 585 33.59 -2.93 6.11
CA LEU A 585 32.90 -1.84 6.81
C LEU A 585 33.46 -0.47 6.40
N ASP A 586 34.79 -0.33 6.36
CA ASP A 586 35.48 0.90 5.94
C ASP A 586 35.13 1.25 4.49
N ARG A 587 35.10 0.26 3.59
CA ARG A 587 34.68 0.47 2.21
C ARG A 587 33.21 0.89 2.10
N ALA A 588 32.32 0.26 2.87
CA ALA A 588 30.90 0.60 2.88
C ALA A 588 30.66 2.02 3.41
N LEU A 589 31.38 2.42 4.47
CA LEU A 589 31.30 3.76 5.04
C LEU A 589 32.01 4.81 4.19
N ALA A 590 33.01 4.44 3.38
CA ALA A 590 33.56 5.34 2.36
C ALA A 590 32.53 5.66 1.25
N ILE A 591 31.65 4.70 0.92
CA ILE A 591 30.56 4.91 -0.05
C ILE A 591 29.43 5.73 0.57
N ASN A 592 29.02 5.41 1.80
CA ASN A 592 27.99 6.14 2.53
C ASN A 592 28.36 6.25 4.02
N PRO A 593 28.99 7.38 4.42
CA PRO A 593 29.50 7.58 5.78
C PRO A 593 28.42 7.55 6.87
N GLY A 594 27.15 7.73 6.50
CA GLY A 594 26.03 7.79 7.42
C GLY A 594 25.14 6.56 7.45
N GLN A 595 25.54 5.44 6.81
CA GLN A 595 24.69 4.25 6.73
C GLN A 595 24.58 3.57 8.11
N PRO A 596 23.42 3.61 8.79
CA PRO A 596 23.33 3.23 10.20
C PRO A 596 23.65 1.77 10.47
N GLU A 597 23.33 0.89 9.52
CA GLU A 597 23.56 -0.54 9.62
C GLU A 597 25.05 -0.88 9.69
N PHE A 598 25.89 -0.27 8.86
CA PHE A 598 27.34 -0.50 8.89
C PHE A 598 28.01 0.20 10.08
N LEU A 599 27.48 1.35 10.52
CA LEU A 599 27.97 2.02 11.74
C LEU A 599 27.71 1.17 12.98
N LEU A 600 26.53 0.56 13.09
CA LEU A 600 26.21 -0.37 14.17
C LEU A 600 27.16 -1.57 14.16
N ARG A 601 27.31 -2.23 13.00
CA ARG A 601 28.23 -3.37 12.82
C ARG A 601 29.69 -3.01 13.15
N LEU A 602 30.12 -1.78 12.83
CA LEU A 602 31.45 -1.27 13.18
C LEU A 602 31.60 -1.10 14.69
N ILE A 603 30.61 -0.52 15.37
CA ILE A 603 30.65 -0.39 16.84
C ILE A 603 30.73 -1.78 17.50
N GLU A 604 29.91 -2.72 17.06
CA GLU A 604 29.90 -4.10 17.56
C GLU A 604 31.25 -4.80 17.32
N GLN A 605 31.81 -4.67 16.12
CA GLN A 605 33.11 -5.26 15.78
C GLN A 605 34.24 -4.66 16.63
N ARG A 606 34.28 -3.33 16.79
CA ARG A 606 35.31 -2.64 17.59
C ARG A 606 35.21 -3.03 19.05
N GLY A 607 33.98 -3.18 19.56
CA GLY A 607 33.72 -3.69 20.90
C GLY A 607 34.20 -5.12 21.11
N ALA A 608 33.98 -6.00 20.13
CA ALA A 608 34.42 -7.40 20.20
C ALA A 608 35.95 -7.55 20.30
N VAL A 609 36.71 -6.62 19.74
CA VAL A 609 38.19 -6.60 19.82
C VAL A 609 38.75 -5.68 20.92
N GLY A 610 37.88 -5.07 21.74
CA GLY A 610 38.29 -4.19 22.84
C GLY A 610 38.76 -2.79 22.42
N ASP A 611 38.52 -2.36 21.18
CA ASP A 611 38.86 -1.02 20.69
C ASP A 611 37.79 0.00 21.08
N VAL A 612 37.85 0.43 22.34
CA VAL A 612 36.94 1.43 22.90
C VAL A 612 37.02 2.77 22.15
N GLY A 613 38.22 3.18 21.72
CA GLY A 613 38.42 4.43 20.97
C GLY A 613 37.70 4.40 19.62
N GLY A 614 37.84 3.30 18.89
CA GLY A 614 37.15 3.06 17.62
C GLY A 614 35.63 3.01 17.77
N MET A 615 35.11 2.42 18.85
CA MET A 615 33.68 2.43 19.13
C MET A 615 33.12 3.85 19.29
N TYR A 616 33.78 4.70 20.10
CA TYR A 616 33.33 6.08 20.30
C TYR A 616 33.46 6.93 19.03
N ALA A 617 34.51 6.70 18.22
CA ALA A 617 34.67 7.35 16.93
C ALA A 617 33.52 7.00 15.98
N ALA A 618 33.17 5.72 15.85
CA ALA A 618 32.06 5.25 15.03
C ALA A 618 30.70 5.77 15.52
N ALA A 619 30.47 5.80 16.84
CA ALA A 619 29.26 6.40 17.42
C ALA A 619 29.20 7.92 17.16
N GLY A 620 30.33 8.63 17.25
CA GLY A 620 30.45 10.03 16.88
C GLY A 620 30.09 10.27 15.41
N GLN A 621 30.60 9.43 14.50
CA GLN A 621 30.25 9.46 13.09
C GLN A 621 28.75 9.23 12.86
N TRP A 622 28.16 8.25 13.56
CA TRP A 622 26.71 8.02 13.49
C TRP A 622 25.93 9.26 13.94
N LEU A 623 26.33 9.90 15.04
CA LEU A 623 25.69 11.13 15.51
C LEU A 623 25.84 12.28 14.51
N LEU A 624 26.94 12.39 13.77
CA LEU A 624 27.10 13.43 12.75
C LEU A 624 26.11 13.24 11.58
N HIS A 625 25.79 12.00 11.23
CA HIS A 625 24.89 11.69 10.11
C HIS A 625 23.42 11.50 10.50
N ASP A 626 23.11 11.18 11.76
CA ASP A 626 21.74 11.19 12.29
C ASP A 626 21.30 12.61 12.70
N THR A 627 21.20 13.49 11.71
CA THR A 627 20.87 14.93 11.90
C THR A 627 19.53 15.16 12.59
N ARG A 628 18.59 14.21 12.46
CA ARG A 628 17.27 14.25 13.12
C ARG A 628 17.24 13.54 14.46
N ARG A 629 18.37 13.01 14.93
CA ARG A 629 18.51 12.29 16.21
C ARG A 629 17.48 11.16 16.37
N LEU A 630 17.10 10.49 15.28
CA LEU A 630 16.09 9.41 15.33
C LEU A 630 16.64 8.14 15.96
N ARG A 631 17.95 7.95 15.95
CA ARG A 631 18.64 6.77 16.46
C ARG A 631 19.37 7.05 17.77
N LEU A 632 19.23 8.26 18.33
CA LEU A 632 19.92 8.65 19.57
C LEU A 632 19.65 7.71 20.73
N GLY A 633 18.40 7.24 20.90
CA GLY A 633 18.06 6.24 21.92
C GLY A 633 18.80 4.91 21.70
N GLN A 634 18.89 4.45 20.45
CA GLN A 634 19.62 3.22 20.11
C GLN A 634 21.13 3.38 20.38
N ILE A 635 21.71 4.51 19.99
CA ILE A 635 23.12 4.82 20.24
C ILE A 635 23.39 4.84 21.75
N LYS A 636 22.52 5.48 22.54
CA LYS A 636 22.64 5.48 24.01
C LYS A 636 22.57 4.09 24.62
N ALA A 637 21.67 3.24 24.12
CA ALA A 637 21.51 1.87 24.61
C ALA A 637 22.76 1.00 24.39
N LEU A 638 23.55 1.27 23.34
CA LEU A 638 24.83 0.57 23.11
C LEU A 638 25.86 0.80 24.24
N PHE A 639 25.73 1.91 24.98
CA PHE A 639 26.65 2.29 26.05
C PHE A 639 26.02 2.21 27.45
N SER A 640 24.78 1.73 27.57
CA SER A 640 24.13 1.56 28.87
C SER A 640 24.60 0.25 29.53
N VAL A 641 25.07 0.35 30.78
CA VAL A 641 25.45 -0.82 31.59
C VAL A 641 24.19 -1.57 32.03
N PRO A 642 24.07 -2.90 31.80
CA PRO A 642 22.96 -3.69 32.33
C PRO A 642 22.91 -3.57 33.86
N GLY A 643 21.81 -3.04 34.40
CA GLY A 643 21.57 -2.91 35.86
C GLY A 643 21.61 -1.49 36.44
N ALA A 644 22.07 -0.48 35.71
CA ALA A 644 22.16 0.90 36.24
C ALA A 644 20.82 1.65 36.37
N ALA A 645 19.70 1.06 35.93
CA ALA A 645 18.37 1.69 35.96
C ALA A 645 17.62 1.55 37.29
N GLN A 646 18.18 0.88 38.31
CA GLN A 646 17.54 0.76 39.64
C GLN A 646 18.06 1.75 40.69
N GLU A 647 19.12 2.51 40.43
CA GLU A 647 19.67 3.48 41.39
C GLU A 647 19.54 4.91 40.84
N GLY A 648 18.38 5.54 41.02
CA GLY A 648 18.23 6.93 40.62
C GLY A 648 16.80 7.48 40.58
N LYS A 649 16.02 7.31 41.65
CA LYS A 649 14.93 8.24 41.96
C LYS A 649 15.28 8.97 43.26
N PRO A 650 15.44 10.30 43.27
CA PRO A 650 14.93 11.10 44.37
C PRO A 650 13.40 11.16 44.33
#